data_AF-A0A350XVH5-F1
#
_entry.id   AF-A0A350XVH5-F1
#
_cell.length_a   1.000
_cell.length_b   1.000
_cell.length_c   1.000
_cell.angle_alpha   90.00
_cell.angle_beta   90.00
_cell.angle_gamma   90.00
#
_symmetry.space_group_name_H-M   'P 1'
#
loop_
_entity.id
_entity.type
_entity.pdbx_description
1 polymer ?
#
loop_
_entity_poly.entity_id
_entity_poly.type
_entity_poly.pdbx_seq_one_letter_code
_entity_poly.pdbx_strand_id
1 'polypeptide(L)'
;MKKVHRMSRKALSIILALTLMLTTFVCFDIGVLFSSAVDAGTAITVSDNTVPNVYFYAPEQIYLEPKIDGYTTQGKYNYQWFVDSNVNSSTNLETLRTGENSTGNFYFYYENASQVTVSYKYLTNNMTDMTAYTQTSQTSTGDYANANCTIQLAEYATPLRAYNTSGTATYIYYTKAGNKISTTITRDSVSPYLAASSKGCYIEWKVTFVDKLDGQTKVVYRYTYIYKPYIQPVGTAIRSKNARGNNSYGQNLTWISGVHSLKTTGDRYPNSKSGTNNILTFSSTNPVGMQLGEVGTRYYAQFATQVQSNGYFFYTGMSNAGSEGWLNTDGNNSPYTKAKSFNYVNNSVDSSSGDVSQYTFATAPTAGLTIDVSRYTNMKQIPNLSTGLLVTDDEGSSNGCWYVADSTGKNDSATSEANKEKNSTANAERLYYNYKTIFANQGTFTSRGRYEGEGVKYNGPIDIALLNTSNATNTYKVRTCYHNYDSSDRNTNVSVMPITVVQTNKETLRAAVNKATSVVAKYGLKADNTSVYYNSSNANWTKFVNLYKVAGKMLANLELASTTSVSGYTLSTAVSNLNSAIAAIESEAKITSTATARFLALSKTANGYKLINVQDVESNSSVADVAKSFAYGQNIKFSAPSFAGYDYVGASAGLKAVDTETGADYSSLITTADKEISVNFANSTSQ
;
A
#
# COMPACT_ATOMS: atom_id res chain seq x y z
N MET A 1 -84.89 -25.08 75.70
CA MET A 1 -84.86 -24.43 74.37
C MET A 1 -83.61 -23.58 74.05
N LYS A 2 -83.01 -22.78 74.96
CA LYS A 2 -81.95 -21.80 74.61
C LYS A 2 -80.69 -22.31 73.85
N LYS A 3 -80.31 -23.60 73.91
CA LYS A 3 -79.12 -24.12 73.18
C LYS A 3 -79.33 -24.24 71.66
N VAL A 4 -80.47 -24.78 71.21
CA VAL A 4 -80.73 -25.09 69.78
C VAL A 4 -80.64 -23.82 68.92
N HIS A 5 -81.31 -22.75 69.34
CA HIS A 5 -81.37 -21.48 68.60
C HIS A 5 -79.98 -20.86 68.34
N ARG A 6 -78.99 -21.14 69.19
CA ARG A 6 -77.61 -20.65 69.06
C ARG A 6 -76.77 -21.49 68.09
N MET A 7 -77.09 -22.77 67.91
CA MET A 7 -76.54 -23.59 66.83
C MET A 7 -77.14 -23.20 65.48
N SER A 8 -78.46 -23.04 65.38
CA SER A 8 -79.13 -22.67 64.13
C SER A 8 -78.59 -21.37 63.53
N ARG A 9 -78.33 -20.35 64.36
CA ARG A 9 -77.71 -19.09 63.89
C ARG A 9 -76.26 -19.29 63.40
N LYS A 10 -75.44 -20.10 64.08
CA LYS A 10 -74.08 -20.41 63.60
C LYS A 10 -74.10 -21.18 62.28
N ALA A 11 -74.95 -22.20 62.15
CA ALA A 11 -75.11 -22.95 60.91
C ALA A 11 -75.57 -22.05 59.76
N LEU A 12 -76.56 -21.18 60.00
CA LEU A 12 -77.05 -20.24 58.99
C LEU A 12 -75.97 -19.22 58.57
N SER A 13 -75.19 -18.67 59.49
CA SER A 13 -74.07 -17.78 59.14
C SER A 13 -72.94 -18.48 58.39
N ILE A 14 -72.64 -19.75 58.72
CA ILE A 14 -71.65 -20.56 57.99
C ILE A 14 -72.13 -20.87 56.57
N ILE A 15 -73.40 -21.29 56.42
CA ILE A 15 -74.02 -21.50 55.11
C ILE A 15 -74.02 -20.20 54.31
N LEU A 16 -74.47 -19.09 54.88
CA LEU A 16 -74.51 -17.80 54.18
C LEU A 16 -73.11 -17.34 53.74
N ALA A 17 -72.08 -17.51 54.56
CA ALA A 17 -70.69 -17.20 54.20
C ALA A 17 -70.15 -18.13 53.10
N LEU A 18 -70.47 -19.43 53.15
CA LEU A 18 -70.16 -20.38 52.08
C LEU A 18 -70.88 -20.05 50.77
N THR A 19 -72.16 -19.66 50.83
CA THR A 19 -72.92 -19.20 49.65
C THR A 19 -72.31 -17.93 49.08
N LEU A 20 -71.89 -16.97 49.93
CA LEU A 20 -71.28 -15.71 49.48
C LEU A 20 -69.90 -15.95 48.85
N MET A 21 -69.09 -16.86 49.40
CA MET A 21 -67.87 -17.34 48.75
C MET A 21 -68.18 -18.03 47.43
N LEU A 22 -69.16 -18.94 47.39
CA LEU A 22 -69.50 -19.69 46.18
C LEU A 22 -70.05 -18.77 45.08
N THR A 23 -70.84 -17.74 45.41
CA THR A 23 -71.26 -16.74 44.42
C THR A 23 -70.10 -15.84 43.98
N THR A 24 -69.13 -15.51 44.84
CA THR A 24 -67.90 -14.85 44.33
C THR A 24 -67.05 -15.76 43.45
N PHE A 25 -66.98 -17.08 43.71
CA PHE A 25 -66.24 -18.03 42.88
C PHE A 25 -66.97 -18.48 41.60
N VAL A 26 -68.26 -18.21 41.48
CA VAL A 26 -69.09 -18.57 40.30
C VAL A 26 -69.49 -17.34 39.47
N CYS A 27 -69.61 -16.15 40.07
CA CYS A 27 -69.91 -14.91 39.34
C CYS A 27 -68.65 -14.13 38.91
N PHE A 28 -67.48 -14.40 39.48
CA PHE A 28 -66.20 -13.98 38.89
C PHE A 28 -65.57 -15.15 38.16
N ASP A 29 -65.57 -15.11 36.84
CA ASP A 29 -64.79 -16.04 36.02
C ASP A 29 -63.30 -15.82 36.30
N ILE A 30 -62.65 -16.82 36.88
CA ILE A 30 -61.21 -16.80 37.20
C ILE A 30 -60.35 -16.68 35.92
N GLY A 31 -60.87 -17.05 34.75
CA GLY A 31 -60.22 -16.78 33.47
C GLY A 31 -59.99 -15.29 33.20
N VAL A 32 -60.87 -14.41 33.71
CA VAL A 32 -60.73 -12.93 33.58
C VAL A 32 -59.70 -12.38 34.56
N LEU A 33 -59.48 -13.05 35.70
CA LEU A 33 -58.44 -12.70 36.67
C LEU A 33 -57.04 -13.17 36.26
N PHE A 34 -56.95 -14.16 35.37
CA PHE A 34 -55.70 -14.56 34.70
C PHE A 34 -55.63 -14.01 33.27
N SER A 35 -55.72 -12.69 33.12
CA SER A 35 -55.13 -12.03 31.96
C SER A 35 -53.62 -12.31 31.97
N SER A 36 -53.20 -13.33 31.22
CA SER A 36 -51.79 -13.66 31.02
C SER A 36 -51.13 -12.48 30.30
N ALA A 37 -50.49 -11.59 31.06
CA ALA A 37 -49.89 -10.37 30.54
C ALA A 37 -48.83 -10.73 29.50
N VAL A 38 -49.21 -10.58 28.22
CA VAL A 38 -48.33 -10.89 27.09
C VAL A 38 -47.21 -9.87 27.08
N ASP A 39 -45.97 -10.31 27.32
CA ASP A 39 -44.80 -9.43 27.28
C ASP A 39 -44.46 -9.05 25.84
N ALA A 40 -45.24 -8.10 25.31
CA ALA A 40 -45.04 -7.48 24.03
C ALA A 40 -43.71 -6.70 23.95
N GLY A 41 -43.05 -6.42 25.08
CA GLY A 41 -41.69 -5.86 25.11
C GLY A 41 -40.62 -6.78 24.53
N THR A 42 -40.89 -8.10 24.47
CA THR A 42 -40.08 -9.09 23.75
C THR A 42 -40.27 -9.07 22.23
N ALA A 43 -41.38 -8.50 21.73
CA ALA A 43 -41.76 -8.61 20.32
C ALA A 43 -40.84 -7.87 19.35
N ILE A 44 -40.07 -6.90 19.85
CA ILE A 44 -38.94 -6.31 19.12
C ILE A 44 -37.69 -6.49 19.97
N THR A 45 -36.70 -7.18 19.42
CA THR A 45 -35.33 -7.21 19.96
C THR A 45 -34.40 -6.44 19.03
N VAL A 46 -33.44 -5.72 19.62
CA VAL A 46 -32.43 -4.92 18.92
C VAL A 46 -31.07 -5.36 19.45
N SER A 47 -30.12 -5.63 18.56
CA SER A 47 -28.78 -6.08 18.93
C SER A 47 -27.72 -5.57 17.95
N ASP A 48 -26.48 -5.42 18.42
CA ASP A 48 -25.38 -4.96 17.57
C ASP A 48 -24.96 -6.01 16.54
N ASN A 49 -24.57 -5.53 15.36
CA ASN A 49 -24.08 -6.38 14.29
C ASN A 49 -22.61 -6.73 14.52
N THR A 50 -22.30 -8.02 14.58
CA THR A 50 -20.93 -8.52 14.44
C THR A 50 -20.47 -8.29 13.00
N VAL A 51 -19.89 -7.11 12.73
CA VAL A 51 -19.36 -6.75 11.41
C VAL A 51 -17.91 -7.29 11.27
N PRO A 52 -17.64 -8.21 10.32
CA PRO A 52 -16.29 -8.73 10.10
C PRO A 52 -15.31 -7.67 9.59
N ASN A 53 -14.01 -7.94 9.74
CA ASN A 53 -12.96 -7.06 9.21
C ASN A 53 -12.97 -7.02 7.67
N VAL A 54 -12.79 -5.82 7.11
CA VAL A 54 -12.45 -5.63 5.68
C VAL A 54 -10.94 -5.73 5.49
N TYR A 55 -10.49 -6.56 4.55
CA TYR A 55 -9.10 -6.68 4.16
C TYR A 55 -8.95 -6.11 2.75
N PHE A 56 -8.06 -5.13 2.57
CA PHE A 56 -7.74 -4.60 1.24
C PHE A 56 -6.25 -4.28 1.17
N TYR A 57 -5.54 -4.89 0.22
CA TYR A 57 -4.11 -4.70 -0.05
C TYR A 57 -3.87 -4.54 -1.56
N ALA A 58 -2.96 -3.64 -1.89
CA ALA A 58 -2.42 -3.39 -3.23
C ALA A 58 -0.94 -2.98 -3.03
N PRO A 59 -0.09 -2.96 -4.08
CA PRO A 59 1.30 -2.53 -3.94
C PRO A 59 1.38 -1.11 -3.37
N GLU A 60 2.28 -0.89 -2.40
CA GLU A 60 2.52 0.44 -1.84
C GLU A 60 3.31 1.31 -2.82
N GLN A 61 4.29 0.71 -3.52
CA GLN A 61 5.06 1.37 -4.58
C GLN A 61 5.17 0.49 -5.82
N ILE A 62 5.38 1.14 -6.96
CA ILE A 62 5.77 0.54 -8.23
C ILE A 62 6.96 1.33 -8.78
N TYR A 63 8.07 0.65 -9.04
CA TYR A 63 9.19 1.21 -9.77
C TYR A 63 8.91 1.00 -11.26
N LEU A 64 8.95 2.08 -12.03
CA LEU A 64 8.92 2.04 -13.49
C LEU A 64 10.28 1.62 -14.05
N GLU A 65 10.32 1.18 -15.31
CA GLU A 65 11.60 1.06 -16.03
C GLU A 65 12.22 2.46 -16.23
N PRO A 66 13.55 2.60 -16.13
CA PRO A 66 14.26 3.85 -16.44
C PRO A 66 14.15 4.17 -17.93
N LYS A 67 14.11 5.46 -18.28
CA LYS A 67 14.08 5.92 -19.69
C LYS A 67 15.09 7.04 -19.91
N ILE A 68 15.93 6.89 -20.93
CA ILE A 68 17.04 7.80 -21.30
C ILE A 68 16.63 9.28 -21.32
N ASP A 69 15.53 9.60 -21.99
CA ASP A 69 15.01 10.96 -22.18
C ASP A 69 14.08 11.42 -21.04
N GLY A 70 13.86 10.60 -20.02
CA GLY A 70 12.78 10.78 -19.04
C GLY A 70 12.87 12.05 -18.18
N TYR A 71 14.05 12.67 -18.08
CA TYR A 71 14.27 13.95 -17.39
C TYR A 71 14.40 15.14 -18.35
N THR A 72 14.28 14.90 -19.66
CA THR A 72 14.27 15.92 -20.72
C THR A 72 12.94 16.04 -21.45
N THR A 73 12.12 14.98 -21.46
CA THR A 73 10.84 14.93 -22.18
C THR A 73 9.70 14.42 -21.28
N GLN A 74 8.46 14.70 -21.66
CA GLN A 74 7.30 13.97 -21.13
C GLN A 74 7.20 12.59 -21.79
N GLY A 75 6.84 11.55 -21.04
CA GLY A 75 6.76 10.19 -21.60
C GLY A 75 5.97 9.21 -20.73
N LYS A 76 5.61 8.08 -21.32
CA LYS A 76 5.15 6.87 -20.61
C LYS A 76 6.35 5.96 -20.31
N TYR A 77 6.16 5.07 -19.34
CA TYR A 77 7.16 4.11 -18.88
C TYR A 77 6.49 2.75 -18.61
N ASN A 78 7.19 1.66 -18.83
CA ASN A 78 6.73 0.32 -18.44
C ASN A 78 6.83 0.14 -16.92
N TYR A 79 6.07 -0.79 -16.37
CA TYR A 79 6.18 -1.16 -14.95
C TYR A 79 7.30 -2.19 -14.79
N GLN A 80 8.19 -2.02 -13.81
CA GLN A 80 9.33 -2.90 -13.61
C GLN A 80 9.17 -3.75 -12.35
N TRP A 81 9.07 -3.10 -11.17
CA TRP A 81 9.05 -3.78 -9.88
C TRP A 81 7.92 -3.31 -8.98
N PHE A 82 7.35 -4.24 -8.23
CA PHE A 82 6.28 -3.99 -7.27
C PHE A 82 6.81 -4.07 -5.83
N VAL A 83 6.30 -3.22 -4.95
CA VAL A 83 6.62 -3.20 -3.52
C VAL A 83 5.33 -3.40 -2.73
N ASP A 84 5.08 -4.64 -2.33
CA ASP A 84 3.76 -5.13 -1.95
C ASP A 84 3.87 -6.17 -0.81
N SER A 85 2.84 -7.00 -0.64
CA SER A 85 2.77 -7.99 0.44
C SER A 85 2.18 -9.30 -0.07
N ASN A 86 2.65 -10.42 0.47
CA ASN A 86 1.91 -11.68 0.41
C ASN A 86 0.71 -11.62 1.38
N VAL A 87 -0.31 -12.44 1.16
CA VAL A 87 -1.47 -12.54 2.06
C VAL A 87 -1.62 -13.97 2.54
N ASN A 88 -1.71 -14.16 3.85
CA ASN A 88 -1.97 -15.47 4.45
C ASN A 88 -3.45 -15.84 4.20
N SER A 89 -3.67 -17.01 3.58
CA SER A 89 -5.00 -17.45 3.15
C SER A 89 -5.95 -17.83 4.28
N SER A 90 -5.45 -18.14 5.49
CA SER A 90 -6.30 -18.50 6.65
C SER A 90 -6.65 -17.31 7.54
N THR A 91 -5.78 -16.30 7.65
CA THR A 91 -5.99 -15.12 8.50
C THR A 91 -6.38 -13.86 7.74
N ASN A 92 -6.24 -13.87 6.40
CA ASN A 92 -6.31 -12.71 5.51
C ASN A 92 -5.28 -11.60 5.79
N LEU A 93 -4.32 -11.81 6.71
CA LEU A 93 -3.31 -10.81 7.06
C LEU A 93 -2.16 -10.78 6.05
N GLU A 94 -1.58 -9.59 5.89
CA GLU A 94 -0.44 -9.38 4.98
C GLU A 94 0.92 -9.75 5.61
N THR A 95 1.92 -9.98 4.75
CA THR A 95 3.33 -10.13 5.13
C THR A 95 4.19 -9.50 4.03
N LEU A 96 5.04 -8.54 4.40
CA LEU A 96 5.74 -7.67 3.45
C LEU A 96 6.69 -8.44 2.52
N ARG A 97 6.67 -8.13 1.23
CA ARG A 97 7.68 -8.57 0.26
C ARG A 97 8.87 -7.61 0.25
N THR A 98 10.04 -8.14 -0.12
CA THR A 98 11.30 -7.38 -0.29
C THR A 98 11.94 -7.73 -1.62
N GLY A 99 12.97 -6.99 -2.05
CA GLY A 99 13.65 -7.24 -3.32
C GLY A 99 12.86 -6.79 -4.55
N GLU A 100 13.36 -7.19 -5.71
CA GLU A 100 12.79 -6.90 -7.03
C GLU A 100 11.69 -7.94 -7.36
N ASN A 101 10.44 -7.50 -7.40
CA ASN A 101 9.27 -8.36 -7.60
C ASN A 101 8.60 -8.02 -8.93
N SER A 102 8.54 -8.96 -9.88
CA SER A 102 8.02 -8.74 -11.26
C SER A 102 6.50 -8.71 -11.39
N THR A 103 5.77 -9.04 -10.32
CA THR A 103 4.30 -8.94 -10.23
C THR A 103 3.88 -8.47 -8.84
N GLY A 104 2.88 -7.58 -8.78
CA GLY A 104 2.37 -7.02 -7.53
C GLY A 104 1.06 -7.68 -7.12
N ASN A 105 0.93 -8.11 -5.87
CA ASN A 105 -0.28 -8.74 -5.35
C ASN A 105 -1.40 -7.71 -5.14
N PHE A 106 -2.63 -8.07 -5.52
CA PHE A 106 -3.84 -7.29 -5.31
C PHE A 106 -4.91 -8.16 -4.64
N TYR A 107 -5.37 -7.75 -3.47
CA TYR A 107 -6.21 -8.57 -2.60
C TYR A 107 -7.32 -7.77 -1.92
N PHE A 108 -8.57 -8.20 -2.05
CA PHE A 108 -9.70 -7.72 -1.25
C PHE A 108 -10.48 -8.91 -0.67
N TYR A 109 -10.86 -8.81 0.59
CA TYR A 109 -11.80 -9.73 1.21
C TYR A 109 -12.67 -9.00 2.25
N TYR A 110 -13.98 -9.22 2.20
CA TYR A 110 -14.89 -8.91 3.29
C TYR A 110 -16.02 -9.95 3.24
N GLU A 111 -16.21 -10.70 4.32
CA GLU A 111 -17.06 -11.91 4.36
C GLU A 111 -18.48 -11.67 3.81
N ASN A 112 -19.12 -10.59 4.24
CA ASN A 112 -20.48 -10.23 3.84
C ASN A 112 -20.56 -9.48 2.50
N ALA A 113 -19.45 -9.32 1.76
CA ALA A 113 -19.48 -8.63 0.48
C ALA A 113 -20.25 -9.39 -0.61
N SER A 114 -20.86 -8.61 -1.49
CA SER A 114 -21.42 -9.01 -2.78
C SER A 114 -21.21 -7.88 -3.80
N GLN A 115 -21.42 -8.16 -5.09
CA GLN A 115 -21.25 -7.19 -6.19
C GLN A 115 -19.88 -6.47 -6.20
N VAL A 116 -18.82 -7.18 -5.82
CA VAL A 116 -17.49 -6.59 -5.56
C VAL A 116 -16.85 -6.08 -6.85
N THR A 117 -16.58 -4.78 -6.85
CA THR A 117 -16.14 -4.01 -8.01
C THR A 117 -14.93 -3.15 -7.65
N VAL A 118 -13.76 -3.45 -8.20
CA VAL A 118 -12.55 -2.64 -8.10
C VAL A 118 -12.62 -1.51 -9.11
N SER A 119 -12.09 -0.35 -8.73
CA SER A 119 -11.99 0.85 -9.55
C SER A 119 -10.70 1.61 -9.24
N TYR A 120 -10.06 2.24 -10.22
CA TYR A 120 -8.85 3.06 -9.98
C TYR A 120 -8.78 4.36 -10.81
N LYS A 121 -8.00 5.33 -10.32
CA LYS A 121 -7.63 6.58 -11.01
C LYS A 121 -6.20 7.04 -10.69
N TYR A 122 -5.61 7.86 -11.55
CA TYR A 122 -4.29 8.46 -11.33
C TYR A 122 -4.37 9.86 -10.69
N LEU A 123 -3.47 10.14 -9.73
CA LEU A 123 -3.34 11.43 -9.04
C LEU A 123 -1.92 11.98 -9.19
N THR A 124 -1.78 13.31 -9.26
CA THR A 124 -0.47 13.99 -9.26
C THR A 124 0.26 13.82 -7.91
N ASN A 125 1.53 14.21 -7.85
CA ASN A 125 2.27 14.30 -6.57
C ASN A 125 1.62 15.30 -5.57
N ASN A 126 0.83 16.25 -6.06
CA ASN A 126 0.05 17.21 -5.26
C ASN A 126 -1.36 16.67 -4.92
N MET A 127 -1.61 15.38 -5.14
CA MET A 127 -2.87 14.68 -4.91
C MET A 127 -4.10 15.20 -5.68
N THR A 128 -3.90 15.97 -6.75
CA THR A 128 -4.98 16.36 -7.67
C THR A 128 -5.24 15.24 -8.70
N ASP A 129 -6.50 15.06 -9.09
CA ASP A 129 -6.89 14.11 -10.13
C ASP A 129 -6.20 14.45 -11.46
N MET A 130 -5.58 13.45 -12.10
CA MET A 130 -5.00 13.62 -13.44
C MET A 130 -6.12 13.48 -14.49
N THR A 131 -6.92 14.54 -14.63
CA THR A 131 -8.19 14.55 -15.41
C THR A 131 -8.06 14.09 -16.86
N ALA A 132 -6.90 14.26 -17.50
CA ALA A 132 -6.62 13.73 -18.85
C ALA A 132 -6.59 12.19 -18.93
N TYR A 133 -6.67 11.48 -17.79
CA TYR A 133 -6.74 10.02 -17.69
C TYR A 133 -8.08 9.56 -17.08
N THR A 134 -9.05 10.46 -16.98
CA THR A 134 -10.44 10.14 -16.67
C THR A 134 -11.10 9.57 -17.93
N GLN A 135 -11.66 8.37 -17.85
CA GLN A 135 -12.42 7.79 -18.95
C GLN A 135 -13.83 8.42 -19.03
N THR A 136 -14.36 8.59 -20.24
CA THR A 136 -15.77 8.90 -20.50
C THR A 136 -16.40 7.74 -21.28
N SER A 137 -17.60 7.31 -20.86
CA SER A 137 -18.12 5.99 -21.22
C SER A 137 -18.68 5.88 -22.64
N GLN A 138 -18.50 4.69 -23.24
CA GLN A 138 -19.41 4.12 -24.23
C GLN A 138 -19.85 2.72 -23.74
N THR A 139 -21.02 2.24 -24.16
CA THR A 139 -21.70 1.10 -23.50
C THR A 139 -22.27 0.09 -24.49
N SER A 140 -22.02 -1.19 -24.22
CA SER A 140 -22.76 -2.35 -24.74
C SER A 140 -22.82 -3.45 -23.67
N THR A 141 -23.79 -4.35 -23.74
CA THR A 141 -23.99 -5.45 -22.78
C THR A 141 -23.08 -6.65 -23.08
N GLY A 142 -22.36 -7.18 -22.08
CA GLY A 142 -21.53 -8.39 -22.27
C GLY A 142 -20.64 -8.80 -21.10
N ASP A 143 -19.47 -8.18 -20.96
CA ASP A 143 -18.30 -8.84 -20.35
C ASP A 143 -18.28 -8.83 -18.80
N TYR A 144 -18.16 -10.04 -18.22
CA TYR A 144 -17.67 -10.29 -16.87
C TYR A 144 -16.19 -10.73 -16.92
N ALA A 145 -15.39 -10.34 -15.92
CA ALA A 145 -14.00 -10.81 -15.82
C ALA A 145 -13.94 -12.28 -15.38
N ASN A 146 -13.17 -13.10 -16.10
CA ASN A 146 -13.04 -14.53 -15.84
C ASN A 146 -12.17 -14.82 -14.58
N ALA A 147 -12.30 -16.00 -14.00
CA ALA A 147 -11.87 -16.32 -12.63
C ALA A 147 -10.38 -16.06 -12.32
N ASN A 148 -9.52 -16.09 -13.36
CA ASN A 148 -8.05 -16.08 -13.29
C ASN A 148 -7.40 -14.82 -13.92
N CYS A 149 -8.14 -13.72 -14.12
CA CYS A 149 -7.60 -12.54 -14.80
C CYS A 149 -6.62 -11.70 -13.93
N THR A 150 -5.38 -11.56 -14.42
CA THR A 150 -4.37 -10.58 -13.99
C THR A 150 -4.80 -9.15 -14.35
N ILE A 151 -4.45 -8.17 -13.52
CA ILE A 151 -4.64 -6.74 -13.79
C ILE A 151 -3.49 -6.24 -14.68
N GLN A 152 -3.81 -5.84 -15.92
CA GLN A 152 -2.90 -5.09 -16.80
C GLN A 152 -3.40 -3.66 -16.94
N LEU A 153 -2.59 -2.68 -16.53
CA LEU A 153 -2.91 -1.27 -16.69
C LEU A 153 -2.42 -0.84 -18.08
N ALA A 154 -3.23 -1.16 -19.09
CA ALA A 154 -2.91 -0.99 -20.50
C ALA A 154 -3.02 0.47 -20.97
N GLU A 155 -2.63 0.70 -22.23
CA GLU A 155 -2.78 1.99 -22.91
C GLU A 155 -4.25 2.41 -23.08
N TYR A 156 -4.48 3.73 -23.19
CA TYR A 156 -5.78 4.35 -23.47
C TYR A 156 -6.27 3.99 -24.89
N ALA A 157 -6.80 2.77 -25.01
CA ALA A 157 -7.55 2.22 -26.15
C ALA A 157 -8.28 0.94 -25.74
N THR A 158 -7.71 0.15 -24.83
CA THR A 158 -8.25 -1.13 -24.36
C THR A 158 -8.58 -1.07 -22.86
N PRO A 159 -9.87 -1.07 -22.48
CA PRO A 159 -10.25 -1.23 -21.08
C PRO A 159 -9.81 -2.59 -20.52
N LEU A 160 -9.49 -2.63 -19.21
CA LEU A 160 -9.73 -3.83 -18.42
C LEU A 160 -11.23 -4.16 -18.53
N ARG A 161 -11.56 -5.31 -19.13
CA ARG A 161 -12.93 -5.67 -19.49
C ARG A 161 -13.76 -6.10 -18.27
N ALA A 162 -14.59 -5.19 -17.77
CA ALA A 162 -15.80 -5.48 -16.98
C ALA A 162 -16.79 -4.30 -17.03
N TYR A 163 -18.10 -4.60 -16.99
CA TYR A 163 -19.23 -3.67 -17.13
C TYR A 163 -20.30 -3.94 -16.02
N ASN A 164 -21.45 -3.26 -15.82
CA ASN A 164 -22.14 -2.05 -16.33
C ASN A 164 -23.28 -1.72 -15.28
N THR A 165 -23.88 -0.54 -15.09
CA THR A 165 -23.61 0.87 -15.47
C THR A 165 -24.48 1.79 -14.59
N SER A 166 -23.96 2.92 -14.09
CA SER A 166 -24.75 4.17 -13.87
C SER A 166 -23.84 5.36 -13.54
N GLY A 167 -24.30 6.58 -13.83
CA GLY A 167 -23.84 7.87 -13.28
C GLY A 167 -22.32 8.17 -13.20
N THR A 168 -21.79 8.91 -14.17
CA THR A 168 -20.58 9.76 -14.03
C THR A 168 -19.34 9.06 -13.43
N ALA A 169 -18.90 7.97 -14.08
CA ALA A 169 -17.83 7.11 -13.58
C ALA A 169 -16.41 7.54 -14.00
N THR A 170 -15.61 8.04 -13.05
CA THR A 170 -14.21 8.51 -13.25
C THR A 170 -13.14 7.41 -13.41
N TYR A 171 -13.52 6.13 -13.50
CA TYR A 171 -12.65 4.99 -13.13
C TYR A 171 -12.70 3.82 -14.13
N ILE A 172 -11.64 3.02 -14.17
CA ILE A 172 -11.55 1.72 -14.88
C ILE A 172 -11.90 0.57 -13.93
N TYR A 173 -12.67 -0.42 -14.39
CA TYR A 173 -13.33 -1.42 -13.55
C TYR A 173 -12.76 -2.86 -13.66
N TYR A 174 -12.82 -3.59 -12.54
CA TYR A 174 -12.65 -5.05 -12.48
C TYR A 174 -13.70 -5.62 -11.51
N THR A 175 -14.56 -6.50 -11.99
CA THR A 175 -15.70 -7.04 -11.23
C THR A 175 -15.57 -8.55 -11.09
N LYS A 176 -15.61 -9.07 -9.86
CA LYS A 176 -15.54 -10.51 -9.57
C LYS A 176 -16.73 -10.94 -8.72
N ALA A 177 -17.43 -11.98 -9.15
CA ALA A 177 -18.51 -12.59 -8.38
C ALA A 177 -17.98 -13.20 -7.06
N GLY A 178 -18.75 -13.03 -5.99
CA GLY A 178 -18.38 -13.47 -4.63
C GLY A 178 -17.95 -12.32 -3.72
N ASN A 179 -17.19 -12.66 -2.69
CA ASN A 179 -16.79 -11.76 -1.60
C ASN A 179 -15.27 -11.52 -1.51
N LYS A 180 -14.51 -12.03 -2.50
CA LYS A 180 -13.05 -12.10 -2.50
C LYS A 180 -12.44 -11.80 -3.87
N ILE A 181 -11.44 -10.92 -3.89
CA ILE A 181 -10.53 -10.70 -5.01
C ILE A 181 -9.13 -11.08 -4.55
N SER A 182 -8.43 -11.85 -5.37
CA SER A 182 -7.06 -12.28 -5.14
C SER A 182 -6.45 -12.49 -6.52
N THR A 183 -5.62 -11.55 -6.96
CA THR A 183 -5.00 -11.54 -8.29
C THR A 183 -3.67 -10.78 -8.23
N THR A 184 -2.97 -10.66 -9.36
CA THR A 184 -1.74 -9.89 -9.50
C THR A 184 -1.91 -8.72 -10.48
N ILE A 185 -0.98 -7.77 -10.43
CA ILE A 185 -0.76 -6.74 -11.43
C ILE A 185 0.48 -7.14 -12.23
N THR A 186 0.41 -7.12 -13.56
CA THR A 186 1.55 -7.45 -14.44
C THR A 186 2.45 -6.26 -14.72
N ARG A 187 3.74 -6.54 -14.96
CA ARG A 187 4.74 -5.60 -15.49
C ARG A 187 4.43 -5.11 -16.91
N ASP A 188 3.59 -5.82 -17.66
CA ASP A 188 3.10 -5.42 -19.00
C ASP A 188 2.12 -4.23 -18.95
N SER A 189 2.11 -3.51 -17.83
CA SER A 189 1.37 -2.29 -17.56
C SER A 189 2.21 -1.06 -17.90
N VAL A 190 1.57 0.04 -18.31
CA VAL A 190 2.22 1.27 -18.77
C VAL A 190 1.72 2.47 -17.97
N SER A 191 2.61 3.40 -17.65
CA SER A 191 2.29 4.60 -16.86
C SER A 191 1.43 5.61 -17.65
N PRO A 192 0.70 6.51 -16.96
CA PRO A 192 0.30 7.78 -17.57
C PRO A 192 1.54 8.57 -18.04
N TYR A 193 1.37 9.57 -18.91
CA TYR A 193 2.50 10.42 -19.30
C TYR A 193 2.99 11.25 -18.12
N LEU A 194 4.20 10.96 -17.63
CA LEU A 194 4.85 11.74 -16.59
C LEU A 194 5.70 12.85 -17.22
N ALA A 195 5.54 14.09 -16.74
CA ALA A 195 6.35 15.22 -17.17
C ALA A 195 7.85 15.02 -16.83
N ALA A 196 8.73 15.69 -17.58
CA ALA A 196 10.17 15.64 -17.38
C ALA A 196 10.60 15.95 -15.92
N SER A 197 9.95 16.95 -15.31
CA SER A 197 10.16 17.39 -13.93
C SER A 197 9.47 16.53 -12.86
N SER A 198 8.58 15.61 -13.22
CA SER A 198 7.91 14.75 -12.25
C SER A 198 8.82 13.60 -11.78
N LYS A 199 8.67 13.21 -10.51
CA LYS A 199 9.26 11.98 -9.92
C LYS A 199 8.32 10.77 -9.95
N GLY A 200 7.06 10.96 -10.33
CA GLY A 200 6.04 9.92 -10.19
C GLY A 200 4.61 10.42 -10.22
N CYS A 201 3.69 9.55 -9.82
CA CYS A 201 2.27 9.83 -9.59
C CYS A 201 1.71 8.79 -8.61
N TYR A 202 0.46 8.93 -8.17
CA TYR A 202 -0.22 7.91 -7.38
C TYR A 202 -1.32 7.21 -8.18
N ILE A 203 -1.61 5.96 -7.83
CA ILE A 203 -2.91 5.33 -8.06
C ILE A 203 -3.75 5.51 -6.79
N GLU A 204 -4.99 5.98 -6.91
CA GLU A 204 -6.04 5.73 -5.92
C GLU A 204 -6.85 4.52 -6.37
N TRP A 205 -6.84 3.46 -5.55
CA TRP A 205 -7.70 2.30 -5.71
C TRP A 205 -8.91 2.44 -4.79
N LYS A 206 -10.08 2.08 -5.31
CA LYS A 206 -11.36 2.06 -4.59
C LYS A 206 -12.06 0.74 -4.90
N VAL A 207 -12.30 -0.10 -3.90
CA VAL A 207 -13.23 -1.23 -4.04
C VAL A 207 -14.60 -0.78 -3.57
N THR A 208 -15.62 -1.06 -4.38
CA THR A 208 -17.04 -0.87 -4.08
C THR A 208 -17.69 -2.23 -3.89
N PHE A 209 -18.54 -2.40 -2.88
CA PHE A 209 -19.23 -3.65 -2.59
C PHE A 209 -20.59 -3.40 -1.93
N VAL A 210 -21.54 -4.31 -2.16
CA VAL A 210 -22.81 -4.36 -1.42
C VAL A 210 -22.62 -5.28 -0.22
N ASP A 211 -22.85 -4.75 0.98
CA ASP A 211 -22.79 -5.50 2.23
C ASP A 211 -24.10 -6.25 2.49
N LYS A 212 -24.06 -7.58 2.60
CA LYS A 212 -25.24 -8.42 2.86
C LYS A 212 -25.88 -8.18 4.23
N LEU A 213 -25.16 -7.55 5.17
CA LEU A 213 -25.73 -7.25 6.49
C LEU A 213 -26.86 -6.22 6.42
N ASP A 214 -26.73 -5.19 5.59
CA ASP A 214 -27.69 -4.07 5.51
C ASP A 214 -28.15 -3.72 4.08
N GLY A 215 -27.68 -4.46 3.07
CA GLY A 215 -27.98 -4.23 1.66
C GLY A 215 -27.27 -3.03 1.03
N GLN A 216 -26.41 -2.32 1.78
CA GLN A 216 -25.91 -1.03 1.36
C GLN A 216 -24.61 -1.11 0.57
N THR A 217 -24.47 -0.21 -0.42
CA THR A 217 -23.23 -0.04 -1.18
C THR A 217 -22.21 0.76 -0.38
N LYS A 218 -21.06 0.15 -0.09
CA LYS A 218 -19.95 0.68 0.71
C LYS A 218 -18.66 0.67 -0.12
N VAL A 219 -17.65 1.44 0.31
CA VAL A 219 -16.34 1.51 -0.35
C VAL A 219 -15.15 1.42 0.61
N VAL A 220 -14.00 1.00 0.08
CA VAL A 220 -12.71 0.98 0.78
C VAL A 220 -11.58 1.44 -0.14
N TYR A 221 -10.54 2.10 0.40
CA TYR A 221 -9.51 2.79 -0.39
C TYR A 221 -8.09 2.29 -0.12
N ARG A 222 -7.23 2.29 -1.15
CA ARG A 222 -5.77 2.11 -1.05
C ARG A 222 -5.04 3.02 -2.04
N TYR A 223 -3.74 3.19 -1.81
CA TYR A 223 -2.88 4.02 -2.64
C TYR A 223 -1.60 3.29 -3.03
N THR A 224 -1.12 3.54 -4.24
CA THR A 224 0.17 3.07 -4.76
C THR A 224 0.96 4.26 -5.26
N TYR A 225 2.25 4.37 -4.96
CA TYR A 225 3.13 5.37 -5.55
C TYR A 225 3.88 4.78 -6.75
N ILE A 226 3.65 5.34 -7.94
CA ILE A 226 4.39 5.02 -9.16
C ILE A 226 5.62 5.92 -9.19
N TYR A 227 6.78 5.35 -8.92
CA TYR A 227 8.08 6.03 -8.94
C TYR A 227 8.74 5.91 -10.32
N LYS A 228 9.13 7.07 -10.86
CA LYS A 228 9.94 7.21 -12.07
C LYS A 228 11.42 7.24 -11.64
N PRO A 229 12.26 6.26 -12.00
CA PRO A 229 13.62 6.17 -11.49
C PRO A 229 14.49 7.36 -11.89
N TYR A 230 15.22 7.91 -10.92
CA TYR A 230 16.25 8.92 -11.16
C TYR A 230 17.48 8.28 -11.82
N ILE A 231 17.74 8.64 -13.07
CA ILE A 231 18.73 7.96 -13.93
C ILE A 231 20.17 8.47 -13.77
N GLN A 232 20.40 9.59 -13.09
CA GLN A 232 21.73 10.19 -12.93
C GLN A 232 22.63 9.27 -12.06
N PRO A 233 23.72 8.71 -12.60
CA PRO A 233 24.66 7.94 -11.80
C PRO A 233 25.55 8.88 -10.99
N VAL A 234 26.02 8.44 -9.82
CA VAL A 234 26.88 9.22 -8.93
C VAL A 234 28.16 8.43 -8.65
N GLY A 235 29.34 9.06 -8.76
CA GLY A 235 30.57 8.27 -8.81
C GLY A 235 31.89 9.06 -8.88
N THR A 236 32.94 8.38 -9.35
CA THR A 236 34.27 8.97 -9.57
C THR A 236 34.93 8.43 -10.83
N ALA A 237 35.86 9.22 -11.37
CA ALA A 237 36.88 8.76 -12.30
C ALA A 237 38.26 8.93 -11.65
N ILE A 238 39.10 7.91 -11.73
CA ILE A 238 40.51 7.99 -11.34
C ILE A 238 41.39 7.69 -12.54
N ARG A 239 42.45 8.48 -12.69
CA ARG A 239 43.53 8.27 -13.66
C ARG A 239 44.87 8.28 -12.93
N SER A 240 45.55 7.14 -12.88
CA SER A 240 46.92 7.03 -12.37
C SER A 240 47.87 6.65 -13.51
N LYS A 241 49.05 7.28 -13.59
CA LYS A 241 50.03 7.07 -14.66
C LYS A 241 51.46 7.28 -14.15
N ASN A 242 52.30 6.26 -14.28
CA ASN A 242 53.76 6.43 -14.33
C ASN A 242 54.20 6.75 -15.76
N ALA A 243 54.95 7.84 -15.95
CA ALA A 243 55.34 8.37 -17.27
C ALA A 243 56.82 8.15 -17.65
N ARG A 244 57.59 7.43 -16.82
CA ARG A 244 58.99 7.04 -17.06
C ARG A 244 59.23 5.63 -16.51
N GLY A 245 60.20 4.93 -17.11
CA GLY A 245 60.46 3.50 -16.82
C GLY A 245 59.59 2.61 -17.70
N ASN A 246 59.14 1.48 -17.17
CA ASN A 246 57.99 0.77 -17.72
C ASN A 246 56.76 1.67 -17.48
N ASN A 247 56.17 2.25 -18.52
CA ASN A 247 55.00 3.10 -18.34
C ASN A 247 53.84 2.26 -17.79
N SER A 248 53.44 2.50 -16.55
CA SER A 248 52.37 1.76 -15.88
C SER A 248 51.19 2.69 -15.60
N TYR A 249 50.04 2.39 -16.20
CA TYR A 249 48.81 3.17 -16.12
C TYR A 249 47.74 2.33 -15.45
N GLY A 250 46.91 2.96 -14.63
CA GLY A 250 45.70 2.34 -14.12
C GLY A 250 44.60 3.37 -14.03
N GLN A 251 43.54 3.20 -14.83
CA GLN A 251 42.41 4.11 -14.85
C GLN A 251 41.09 3.36 -14.69
N ASN A 252 40.18 3.93 -13.89
CA ASN A 252 38.90 3.29 -13.60
C ASN A 252 37.77 4.30 -13.35
N LEU A 253 36.55 3.82 -13.55
CA LEU A 253 35.29 4.48 -13.24
C LEU A 253 34.51 3.66 -12.23
N THR A 254 33.84 4.34 -11.30
CA THR A 254 33.01 3.71 -10.28
C THR A 254 31.73 4.49 -10.11
N TRP A 255 30.59 3.81 -9.93
CA TRP A 255 29.29 4.46 -9.86
C TRP A 255 28.34 3.80 -8.85
N ILE A 256 27.29 4.55 -8.50
CA ILE A 256 26.04 4.11 -7.91
C ILE A 256 24.88 4.56 -8.82
N SER A 257 23.88 3.71 -8.99
CA SER A 257 22.63 3.98 -9.73
C SER A 257 21.40 3.54 -8.93
N GLY A 258 20.20 3.99 -9.32
CA GLY A 258 18.95 3.68 -8.63
C GLY A 258 18.66 4.50 -7.37
N VAL A 259 19.56 5.42 -7.01
CA VAL A 259 19.36 6.41 -5.95
C VAL A 259 18.23 7.38 -6.32
N HIS A 260 17.65 8.09 -5.33
CA HIS A 260 16.47 8.94 -5.55
C HIS A 260 16.83 10.42 -5.83
N SER A 261 18.06 10.84 -5.50
CA SER A 261 18.52 12.22 -5.64
C SER A 261 20.04 12.34 -5.56
N LEU A 262 20.55 13.51 -5.92
CA LEU A 262 21.90 13.98 -5.60
C LEU A 262 21.82 14.94 -4.39
N LYS A 263 22.77 14.85 -3.44
CA LYS A 263 22.80 15.68 -2.21
C LYS A 263 23.94 16.70 -2.20
N THR A 264 25.07 16.40 -2.82
CA THR A 264 26.14 17.36 -3.12
C THR A 264 26.58 17.21 -4.58
N THR A 265 27.11 18.27 -5.18
CA THR A 265 27.61 18.26 -6.56
C THR A 265 29.11 17.97 -6.62
N GLY A 266 29.54 17.33 -7.71
CA GLY A 266 30.95 17.16 -8.05
C GLY A 266 31.46 18.20 -9.04
N ASP A 267 32.63 17.93 -9.62
CA ASP A 267 33.30 18.81 -10.59
C ASP A 267 33.00 18.45 -12.06
N ARG A 268 32.65 17.18 -12.34
CA ARG A 268 32.37 16.65 -13.68
C ARG A 268 30.92 16.17 -13.87
N TYR A 269 30.41 16.30 -15.09
CA TYR A 269 29.22 15.59 -15.58
C TYR A 269 29.61 14.24 -16.18
N PRO A 270 28.82 13.16 -16.01
CA PRO A 270 28.99 11.93 -16.76
C PRO A 270 28.44 12.05 -18.18
N ASN A 271 29.18 11.59 -19.19
CA ASN A 271 28.73 11.62 -20.58
C ASN A 271 27.50 10.72 -20.81
N SER A 272 26.55 11.21 -21.61
CA SER A 272 25.32 10.51 -22.02
C SER A 272 24.91 10.80 -23.48
N LYS A 273 25.84 11.22 -24.33
CA LYS A 273 25.60 11.55 -25.75
C LYS A 273 26.07 10.40 -26.63
N SER A 274 25.21 9.85 -27.50
CA SER A 274 25.59 8.75 -28.39
C SER A 274 26.86 9.07 -29.20
N GLY A 275 27.76 8.10 -29.32
CA GLY A 275 29.06 8.27 -30.00
C GLY A 275 30.21 8.82 -29.15
N THR A 276 30.00 9.19 -27.88
CA THR A 276 31.10 9.38 -26.92
C THR A 276 31.26 8.18 -25.97
N ASN A 277 32.40 8.11 -25.28
CA ASN A 277 32.54 7.26 -24.09
C ASN A 277 31.50 7.71 -23.05
N ASN A 278 30.47 6.90 -22.81
CA ASN A 278 29.29 7.26 -22.03
C ASN A 278 29.16 6.40 -20.78
N ILE A 279 28.70 7.00 -19.67
CA ILE A 279 28.48 6.29 -18.40
C ILE A 279 27.07 6.58 -17.87
N LEU A 280 26.05 6.09 -18.58
CA LEU A 280 24.69 5.94 -18.06
C LEU A 280 24.43 4.48 -17.65
N THR A 281 25.10 4.07 -16.60
CA THR A 281 24.92 2.77 -15.96
C THR A 281 23.68 2.80 -15.05
N PHE A 282 22.59 2.19 -15.50
CA PHE A 282 21.43 1.89 -14.66
C PHE A 282 21.19 0.38 -14.68
N SER A 283 21.30 -0.27 -13.52
CA SER A 283 21.38 -1.73 -13.45
C SER A 283 20.39 -2.37 -12.47
N SER A 284 19.92 -3.59 -12.80
CA SER A 284 18.87 -4.31 -12.05
C SER A 284 18.87 -5.81 -12.40
N THR A 285 18.03 -6.64 -11.76
CA THR A 285 17.81 -8.03 -12.20
C THR A 285 16.89 -8.19 -13.42
N ASN A 286 16.26 -7.12 -13.92
CA ASN A 286 15.39 -7.17 -15.10
C ASN A 286 16.23 -7.56 -16.33
N PRO A 287 15.93 -8.65 -17.06
CA PRO A 287 16.76 -9.15 -18.16
C PRO A 287 16.55 -8.33 -19.46
N VAL A 288 16.78 -7.02 -19.36
CA VAL A 288 16.69 -6.02 -20.43
C VAL A 288 18.01 -5.25 -20.45
N GLY A 289 18.65 -5.16 -21.61
CA GLY A 289 20.04 -4.70 -21.73
C GLY A 289 21.06 -5.82 -21.51
N MET A 290 22.28 -5.47 -21.09
CA MET A 290 23.40 -6.43 -21.02
C MET A 290 23.74 -6.79 -19.57
N GLN A 291 23.91 -8.08 -19.26
CA GLN A 291 24.48 -8.52 -17.98
C GLN A 291 25.99 -8.29 -17.95
N LEU A 292 26.48 -7.59 -16.92
CA LEU A 292 27.88 -7.14 -16.82
C LEU A 292 28.50 -7.47 -15.46
N GLY A 293 29.84 -7.49 -15.38
CA GLY A 293 30.60 -7.91 -14.20
C GLY A 293 31.42 -9.19 -14.46
N GLU A 294 32.52 -9.35 -13.72
CA GLU A 294 33.37 -10.55 -13.74
C GLU A 294 33.07 -11.47 -12.54
N VAL A 295 32.90 -10.93 -11.33
CA VAL A 295 32.65 -11.71 -10.10
C VAL A 295 31.52 -11.14 -9.26
N GLY A 296 30.84 -12.01 -8.50
CA GLY A 296 29.67 -11.69 -7.67
C GLY A 296 28.36 -11.69 -8.45
N THR A 297 27.29 -11.18 -7.82
CA THR A 297 25.97 -11.07 -8.46
C THR A 297 25.99 -10.03 -9.57
N ARG A 298 25.84 -10.48 -10.82
CA ARG A 298 25.86 -9.64 -12.03
C ARG A 298 24.45 -9.16 -12.41
N TYR A 299 24.25 -7.86 -12.45
CA TYR A 299 23.00 -7.21 -12.89
C TYR A 299 23.06 -6.82 -14.37
N TYR A 300 21.88 -6.65 -14.96
CA TYR A 300 21.69 -6.15 -16.32
C TYR A 300 21.72 -4.62 -16.32
N ALA A 301 22.66 -4.04 -17.08
CA ALA A 301 22.74 -2.61 -17.34
C ALA A 301 21.85 -2.27 -18.55
N GLN A 302 20.78 -1.52 -18.31
CA GLN A 302 19.66 -1.38 -19.26
C GLN A 302 19.98 -0.52 -20.49
N PHE A 303 21.02 0.34 -20.42
CA PHE A 303 21.44 1.22 -21.52
C PHE A 303 22.78 0.81 -22.16
N ALA A 304 23.26 -0.42 -21.87
CA ALA A 304 24.54 -0.95 -22.33
C ALA A 304 24.51 -1.42 -23.79
N THR A 305 25.61 -1.21 -24.52
CA THR A 305 25.77 -1.60 -25.93
C THR A 305 27.19 -2.09 -26.25
N GLN A 306 27.30 -2.95 -27.25
CA GLN A 306 28.57 -3.37 -27.85
C GLN A 306 29.12 -2.37 -28.88
N VAL A 307 28.34 -1.35 -29.26
CA VAL A 307 28.71 -0.40 -30.33
C VAL A 307 28.60 1.04 -29.82
N GLN A 308 29.74 1.72 -29.70
CA GLN A 308 29.90 3.06 -29.10
C GLN A 308 28.98 4.13 -29.71
N SER A 309 28.73 4.08 -31.03
CA SER A 309 27.81 5.01 -31.73
C SER A 309 26.34 4.84 -31.33
N ASN A 310 25.96 3.69 -30.77
CA ASN A 310 24.57 3.25 -30.70
C ASN A 310 23.98 3.23 -29.26
N GLY A 311 24.66 3.75 -28.24
CA GLY A 311 24.15 3.68 -26.87
C GLY A 311 24.85 4.52 -25.81
N TYR A 312 24.39 4.36 -24.57
CA TYR A 312 24.64 5.28 -23.46
C TYR A 312 25.46 4.66 -22.32
N PHE A 313 25.81 3.37 -22.43
CA PHE A 313 26.97 2.78 -21.77
C PHE A 313 27.69 1.83 -22.75
N PHE A 314 28.96 2.09 -23.03
CA PHE A 314 29.82 1.23 -23.85
C PHE A 314 30.64 0.34 -22.92
N TYR A 315 30.73 -0.97 -23.17
CA TYR A 315 31.27 -1.93 -22.19
C TYR A 315 32.36 -2.90 -22.71
N THR A 316 32.68 -2.85 -24.01
CA THR A 316 33.64 -3.75 -24.67
C THR A 316 34.41 -2.97 -25.74
N GLY A 317 35.61 -3.42 -26.15
CA GLY A 317 36.42 -2.71 -27.15
C GLY A 317 36.95 -1.34 -26.69
N MET A 318 37.07 -1.13 -25.38
CA MET A 318 37.44 0.14 -24.74
C MET A 318 38.96 0.28 -24.51
N SER A 319 39.79 -0.37 -25.34
CA SER A 319 41.25 -0.44 -25.14
C SER A 319 41.84 0.95 -24.90
N ASN A 320 42.55 1.12 -23.79
CA ASN A 320 43.28 2.35 -23.45
C ASN A 320 42.39 3.62 -23.37
N ALA A 321 41.08 3.47 -23.14
CA ALA A 321 40.09 4.55 -23.17
C ALA A 321 40.05 5.37 -21.86
N GLY A 322 41.10 6.16 -21.60
CA GLY A 322 41.34 6.90 -20.35
C GLY A 322 40.10 7.57 -19.71
N SER A 323 40.01 7.48 -18.39
CA SER A 323 38.78 7.69 -17.59
C SER A 323 38.22 9.11 -17.65
N GLU A 324 39.05 10.12 -17.94
CA GLU A 324 38.60 11.50 -18.17
C GLU A 324 37.68 11.62 -19.39
N GLY A 325 37.92 10.84 -20.46
CA GLY A 325 37.12 10.90 -21.69
C GLY A 325 35.67 10.44 -21.54
N TRP A 326 35.31 9.85 -20.40
CA TRP A 326 33.96 9.42 -20.03
C TRP A 326 33.15 10.50 -19.32
N LEU A 327 33.79 11.62 -19.01
CA LEU A 327 33.25 12.76 -18.28
C LEU A 327 33.42 14.05 -19.09
N ASN A 328 32.75 15.13 -18.67
CA ASN A 328 32.99 16.48 -19.19
C ASN A 328 32.78 17.57 -18.12
N THR A 329 33.22 18.79 -18.42
CA THR A 329 33.18 19.94 -17.50
C THR A 329 32.04 20.93 -17.76
N ASP A 330 31.47 20.90 -18.97
CA ASP A 330 30.62 21.93 -19.56
C ASP A 330 29.15 21.50 -19.80
N GLY A 331 28.86 20.20 -19.73
CA GLY A 331 27.55 19.60 -19.95
C GLY A 331 27.24 19.24 -21.42
N ASN A 332 28.11 19.60 -22.38
CA ASN A 332 27.82 19.48 -23.82
C ASN A 332 27.69 18.03 -24.32
N ASN A 333 28.31 17.08 -23.62
CA ASN A 333 28.17 15.64 -23.87
C ASN A 333 27.28 14.93 -22.83
N SER A 334 26.52 15.68 -22.02
CA SER A 334 25.62 15.15 -20.97
C SER A 334 24.14 15.54 -21.16
N PRO A 335 23.53 15.32 -22.35
CA PRO A 335 22.17 15.77 -22.65
C PRO A 335 21.10 15.22 -21.70
N TYR A 336 21.30 14.02 -21.12
CA TYR A 336 20.36 13.37 -20.21
C TYR A 336 20.81 13.39 -18.73
N THR A 337 22.08 13.70 -18.48
CA THR A 337 22.76 13.59 -17.17
C THR A 337 23.24 14.96 -16.67
N LYS A 338 22.32 15.93 -16.66
CA LYS A 338 22.60 17.37 -16.49
C LYS A 338 23.05 17.83 -15.09
N ALA A 339 23.44 16.93 -14.19
CA ALA A 339 24.05 17.26 -12.91
C ALA A 339 25.55 16.88 -12.87
N LYS A 340 26.37 17.69 -12.21
CA LYS A 340 27.74 17.29 -11.87
C LYS A 340 27.70 16.27 -10.74
N SER A 341 27.76 15.00 -11.08
CA SER A 341 27.62 13.86 -10.15
C SER A 341 28.86 12.98 -10.07
N PHE A 342 29.96 13.37 -10.74
CA PHE A 342 31.24 12.70 -10.66
C PHE A 342 32.33 13.65 -10.15
N ASN A 343 33.27 13.08 -9.40
CA ASN A 343 34.55 13.72 -9.09
C ASN A 343 35.68 13.03 -9.86
N TYR A 344 36.56 13.81 -10.50
CA TYR A 344 37.73 13.30 -11.24
C TYR A 344 39.04 13.59 -10.49
N VAL A 345 39.92 12.59 -10.41
CA VAL A 345 41.27 12.73 -9.84
C VAL A 345 42.32 12.18 -10.81
N ASN A 346 43.29 13.02 -11.16
CA ASN A 346 44.42 12.69 -12.02
C ASN A 346 45.74 12.67 -11.19
N ASN A 347 46.34 11.50 -11.08
CA ASN A 347 47.66 11.26 -10.51
C ASN A 347 48.63 10.90 -11.63
N SER A 348 49.14 11.91 -12.35
CA SER A 348 50.18 11.72 -13.36
C SER A 348 51.54 11.97 -12.73
N VAL A 349 52.35 10.91 -12.55
CA VAL A 349 53.69 11.02 -11.97
C VAL A 349 54.78 10.77 -13.01
N ASP A 350 55.80 11.62 -12.95
CA ASP A 350 57.01 11.48 -13.74
C ASP A 350 58.12 10.93 -12.82
N SER A 351 58.68 9.75 -13.13
CA SER A 351 59.49 8.98 -12.16
C SER A 351 60.57 8.10 -12.81
N SER A 352 61.84 8.48 -12.68
CA SER A 352 62.99 7.66 -13.13
C SER A 352 63.41 6.60 -12.11
N SER A 353 62.45 5.85 -11.56
CA SER A 353 62.61 4.92 -10.43
C SER A 353 61.73 3.70 -10.69
N GLY A 354 62.26 2.48 -10.64
CA GLY A 354 61.50 1.24 -10.89
C GLY A 354 60.91 0.57 -9.65
N ASP A 355 60.57 1.38 -8.63
CA ASP A 355 60.01 0.94 -7.35
C ASP A 355 58.98 1.98 -6.85
N VAL A 356 57.98 2.29 -7.68
CA VAL A 356 56.99 3.35 -7.44
C VAL A 356 55.63 2.77 -7.13
N SER A 357 55.14 3.05 -5.92
CA SER A 357 53.75 2.80 -5.54
C SER A 357 52.95 4.08 -5.65
N GLN A 358 52.19 4.23 -6.73
CA GLN A 358 51.18 5.27 -6.86
C GLN A 358 49.93 4.88 -6.09
N TYR A 359 49.36 5.85 -5.37
CA TYR A 359 48.07 5.71 -4.73
C TYR A 359 47.21 6.95 -4.97
N THR A 360 45.96 6.69 -5.33
CA THR A 360 45.01 7.72 -5.72
C THR A 360 43.68 7.42 -5.07
N PHE A 361 43.12 8.41 -4.38
CA PHE A 361 41.87 8.32 -3.64
C PHE A 361 40.89 9.38 -4.16
N ALA A 362 39.62 9.00 -4.34
CA ALA A 362 38.55 9.93 -4.70
C ALA A 362 37.26 9.63 -3.92
N THR A 363 36.68 10.65 -3.28
CA THR A 363 35.31 10.59 -2.76
C THR A 363 34.35 11.15 -3.81
N ALA A 364 33.30 10.39 -4.17
CA ALA A 364 32.24 10.85 -5.04
C ALA A 364 31.37 11.92 -4.35
N PRO A 365 30.59 12.68 -5.13
CA PRO A 365 29.49 13.47 -4.58
C PRO A 365 28.48 12.58 -3.85
N THR A 366 27.76 13.14 -2.87
CA THR A 366 26.88 12.36 -2.00
C THR A 366 25.55 12.08 -2.71
N ALA A 367 25.22 10.80 -2.86
CA ALA A 367 23.91 10.36 -3.34
C ALA A 367 22.85 10.43 -2.23
N GLY A 368 21.58 10.52 -2.62
CA GLY A 368 20.45 10.62 -1.70
C GLY A 368 19.39 9.56 -1.93
N LEU A 369 18.98 8.87 -0.86
CA LEU A 369 18.05 7.74 -0.88
C LEU A 369 17.05 7.86 0.28
N THR A 370 15.82 7.35 0.11
CA THR A 370 14.85 7.15 1.21
C THR A 370 14.46 5.68 1.25
N ILE A 371 14.39 5.09 2.46
CA ILE A 371 14.08 3.65 2.66
C ILE A 371 13.00 3.48 3.71
N ASP A 372 12.01 2.61 3.44
CA ASP A 372 11.15 2.06 4.48
C ASP A 372 11.86 0.93 5.25
N VAL A 373 12.34 1.24 6.45
CA VAL A 373 13.04 0.26 7.31
C VAL A 373 12.10 -0.68 8.07
N SER A 374 10.78 -0.52 7.95
CA SER A 374 9.85 -1.57 8.35
C SER A 374 9.75 -2.70 7.31
N ARG A 375 10.36 -2.51 6.13
CA ARG A 375 10.36 -3.46 5.01
C ARG A 375 11.75 -4.00 4.69
N TYR A 376 12.76 -3.14 4.67
CA TYR A 376 14.12 -3.51 4.24
C TYR A 376 15.12 -3.50 5.39
N THR A 377 16.05 -4.46 5.38
CA THR A 377 17.15 -4.60 6.36
C THR A 377 18.54 -4.49 5.71
N ASN A 378 18.64 -4.57 4.38
CA ASN A 378 19.88 -4.46 3.62
C ASN A 378 19.64 -3.74 2.28
N MET A 379 20.61 -2.95 1.83
CA MET A 379 20.55 -2.20 0.57
C MET A 379 20.29 -3.06 -0.68
N LYS A 380 20.74 -4.32 -0.72
CA LYS A 380 20.50 -5.26 -1.85
C LYS A 380 19.04 -5.67 -2.05
N GLN A 381 18.15 -5.29 -1.13
CA GLN A 381 16.72 -5.55 -1.24
C GLN A 381 15.95 -4.38 -1.90
N ILE A 382 16.63 -3.27 -2.19
CA ILE A 382 16.03 -2.03 -2.72
C ILE A 382 16.01 -2.12 -4.25
N PRO A 383 14.83 -2.03 -4.90
CA PRO A 383 14.75 -2.17 -6.35
C PRO A 383 15.61 -1.15 -7.10
N ASN A 384 16.27 -1.59 -8.17
CA ASN A 384 17.18 -0.84 -9.03
C ASN A 384 18.44 -0.23 -8.36
N LEU A 385 18.66 -0.41 -7.05
CA LEU A 385 19.85 0.12 -6.37
C LEU A 385 21.07 -0.78 -6.63
N SER A 386 22.08 -0.22 -7.31
CA SER A 386 23.29 -0.96 -7.69
C SER A 386 24.54 -0.09 -7.72
N THR A 387 25.70 -0.73 -7.71
CA THR A 387 27.02 -0.11 -7.85
C THR A 387 27.87 -0.88 -8.85
N GLY A 388 28.95 -0.28 -9.35
CA GLY A 388 29.86 -0.94 -10.26
C GLY A 388 31.25 -0.31 -10.34
N LEU A 389 32.13 -1.08 -10.97
CA LEU A 389 33.55 -0.80 -11.19
C LEU A 389 33.90 -1.22 -12.62
N LEU A 390 34.44 -0.27 -13.39
CA LEU A 390 34.94 -0.44 -14.75
C LEU A 390 36.41 -0.01 -14.78
N VAL A 391 37.30 -0.90 -15.22
CA VAL A 391 38.66 -0.54 -15.61
C VAL A 391 38.63 -0.04 -17.05
N THR A 392 39.15 1.16 -17.30
CA THR A 392 39.03 1.86 -18.59
C THR A 392 40.33 1.89 -19.40
N ASP A 393 41.47 1.72 -18.73
CA ASP A 393 42.81 1.74 -19.32
C ASP A 393 43.77 1.05 -18.32
N ASP A 394 44.52 0.06 -18.82
CA ASP A 394 45.50 -0.77 -18.09
C ASP A 394 46.70 -1.06 -19.00
N GLU A 395 47.68 -0.15 -19.01
CA GLU A 395 48.94 -0.30 -19.74
C GLU A 395 50.07 -0.63 -18.77
N GLY A 396 50.96 -1.56 -19.13
CA GLY A 396 52.18 -1.83 -18.37
C GLY A 396 51.92 -2.47 -17.01
N SER A 397 51.13 -3.54 -17.01
CA SER A 397 50.80 -4.39 -15.86
C SER A 397 51.06 -5.87 -16.19
N SER A 398 51.34 -6.68 -15.16
CA SER A 398 51.55 -8.13 -15.26
C SER A 398 50.63 -8.94 -14.33
N ASN A 399 50.01 -8.29 -13.34
CA ASN A 399 48.97 -8.83 -12.45
C ASN A 399 48.29 -7.70 -11.68
N GLY A 400 47.12 -7.98 -11.10
CA GLY A 400 46.37 -7.04 -10.28
C GLY A 400 45.37 -7.69 -9.33
N CYS A 401 44.56 -6.83 -8.70
CA CYS A 401 43.42 -7.20 -7.87
C CYS A 401 42.39 -6.06 -7.83
N TRP A 402 41.15 -6.38 -7.49
CA TRP A 402 40.08 -5.39 -7.34
C TRP A 402 39.07 -5.83 -6.27
N TYR A 403 38.34 -4.87 -5.68
CA TYR A 403 37.20 -5.16 -4.80
C TYR A 403 36.08 -4.12 -4.87
N VAL A 404 34.90 -4.52 -4.40
CA VAL A 404 33.77 -3.67 -3.99
C VAL A 404 33.33 -4.08 -2.57
N ALA A 405 33.13 -3.09 -1.69
CA ALA A 405 33.03 -3.29 -0.25
C ALA A 405 32.18 -2.22 0.47
N ASP A 406 31.74 -2.55 1.68
CA ASP A 406 31.28 -1.59 2.68
C ASP A 406 32.50 -0.88 3.33
N SER A 407 32.47 0.46 3.42
CA SER A 407 33.36 1.24 4.30
C SER A 407 32.59 2.19 5.23
N THR A 408 31.30 1.93 5.45
CA THR A 408 30.48 2.69 6.39
C THR A 408 31.10 2.69 7.79
N GLY A 409 31.26 3.88 8.38
CA GLY A 409 31.96 4.08 9.66
C GLY A 409 33.50 4.10 9.58
N LYS A 410 34.11 3.92 8.39
CA LYS A 410 35.55 4.18 8.20
C LYS A 410 35.81 5.67 7.95
N ASN A 411 36.88 6.17 8.54
CA ASN A 411 37.42 7.50 8.26
C ASN A 411 38.28 7.44 7.01
N ASP A 412 38.21 8.48 6.17
CA ASP A 412 39.11 8.71 5.04
C ASP A 412 39.75 10.09 5.26
N SER A 413 41.06 10.22 5.03
CA SER A 413 41.85 11.36 5.52
C SER A 413 41.67 12.66 4.72
N ALA A 414 41.11 12.56 3.51
CA ALA A 414 40.87 13.68 2.60
C ALA A 414 39.62 13.40 1.74
N THR A 415 39.17 14.38 0.95
CA THR A 415 38.19 14.18 -0.12
C THR A 415 38.81 13.53 -1.35
N SER A 416 40.09 13.77 -1.59
CA SER A 416 40.92 13.16 -2.64
C SER A 416 42.39 13.11 -2.20
N GLU A 417 43.11 12.05 -2.56
CA GLU A 417 44.57 11.97 -2.46
C GLU A 417 45.14 11.60 -3.84
N ALA A 418 46.29 12.14 -4.24
CA ALA A 418 46.99 11.78 -5.47
C ALA A 418 48.49 11.90 -5.23
N ASN A 419 49.15 10.76 -5.00
CA ASN A 419 50.54 10.73 -4.52
C ASN A 419 51.28 9.49 -5.03
N LYS A 420 52.59 9.46 -4.77
CA LYS A 420 53.44 8.28 -4.88
C LYS A 420 54.36 8.12 -3.68
N GLU A 421 54.68 6.88 -3.36
CA GLU A 421 55.75 6.50 -2.45
C GLU A 421 56.79 5.66 -3.21
N LYS A 422 58.06 5.74 -2.79
CA LYS A 422 59.17 4.96 -3.38
C LYS A 422 59.62 3.90 -2.40
N ASN A 423 59.93 2.70 -2.90
CA ASN A 423 60.48 1.59 -2.10
C ASN A 423 59.60 1.24 -0.88
N SER A 424 58.30 1.54 -0.97
CA SER A 424 57.30 1.48 0.10
C SER A 424 55.92 1.19 -0.49
N THR A 425 55.02 0.64 0.32
CA THR A 425 53.61 0.41 -0.03
C THR A 425 52.64 0.89 1.06
N ALA A 426 53.15 1.47 2.15
CA ALA A 426 52.39 1.68 3.38
C ALA A 426 51.15 2.58 3.21
N ASN A 427 51.18 3.54 2.28
CA ASN A 427 50.06 4.43 2.02
C ASN A 427 49.04 3.78 1.06
N ALA A 428 49.53 3.14 0.01
CA ALA A 428 48.69 2.36 -0.91
C ALA A 428 47.95 1.22 -0.19
N GLU A 429 48.65 0.49 0.68
CA GLU A 429 48.14 -0.63 1.46
C GLU A 429 47.15 -0.17 2.55
N ARG A 430 47.43 0.96 3.23
CA ARG A 430 46.47 1.63 4.12
C ARG A 430 45.16 1.94 3.41
N LEU A 431 45.23 2.54 2.21
CA LEU A 431 44.04 2.91 1.43
C LEU A 431 43.30 1.67 0.90
N TYR A 432 44.04 0.64 0.48
CA TYR A 432 43.48 -0.64 0.05
C TYR A 432 42.67 -1.31 1.17
N TYR A 433 43.23 -1.50 2.36
CA TYR A 433 42.56 -2.22 3.45
C TYR A 433 41.57 -1.37 4.28
N ASN A 434 41.28 -0.12 3.90
CA ASN A 434 40.33 0.74 4.62
C ASN A 434 38.84 0.45 4.32
N TYR A 435 38.46 -0.83 4.34
CA TYR A 435 37.07 -1.30 4.26
C TYR A 435 36.64 -2.00 5.55
N LYS A 436 35.33 -2.28 5.66
CA LYS A 436 34.71 -3.04 6.74
C LYS A 436 34.35 -4.46 6.29
N THR A 437 33.77 -4.62 5.10
CA THR A 437 33.39 -5.94 4.55
C THR A 437 33.38 -5.90 3.03
N ILE A 438 34.11 -6.81 2.37
CA ILE A 438 34.06 -7.00 0.91
C ILE A 438 32.79 -7.79 0.55
N PHE A 439 32.13 -7.42 -0.57
CA PHE A 439 31.03 -8.20 -1.15
C PHE A 439 31.29 -8.68 -2.60
N ALA A 440 32.35 -8.19 -3.26
CA ALA A 440 32.93 -8.82 -4.46
C ALA A 440 34.42 -8.45 -4.59
N ASN A 441 35.28 -9.39 -4.99
CA ASN A 441 36.69 -9.12 -5.29
C ASN A 441 37.32 -10.20 -6.19
N GLN A 442 38.47 -9.89 -6.77
CA GLN A 442 39.44 -10.86 -7.27
C GLN A 442 40.83 -10.52 -6.74
N GLY A 443 41.52 -11.49 -6.15
CA GLY A 443 42.82 -11.31 -5.51
C GLY A 443 42.79 -10.44 -4.24
N THR A 444 43.99 -10.11 -3.75
CA THR A 444 44.29 -9.13 -2.71
C THR A 444 45.52 -8.30 -3.09
N PHE A 445 45.81 -7.22 -2.37
CA PHE A 445 46.98 -6.34 -2.60
C PHE A 445 48.32 -7.11 -2.70
N THR A 446 48.44 -8.22 -1.97
CA THR A 446 49.61 -9.11 -1.95
C THR A 446 49.42 -10.40 -2.74
N SER A 447 48.18 -10.90 -2.88
CA SER A 447 47.84 -12.12 -3.64
C SER A 447 47.10 -11.75 -4.93
N ARG A 448 47.88 -11.28 -5.90
CA ARG A 448 47.39 -10.79 -7.21
C ARG A 448 47.35 -11.91 -8.24
N GLY A 449 46.52 -11.75 -9.26
CA GLY A 449 46.42 -12.65 -10.41
C GLY A 449 46.09 -11.85 -11.67
N ARG A 450 45.79 -12.53 -12.78
CA ARG A 450 45.41 -11.87 -14.05
C ARG A 450 43.96 -11.37 -14.00
N TYR A 451 43.78 -10.23 -13.33
CA TYR A 451 42.49 -9.59 -13.01
C TYR A 451 42.47 -8.08 -13.37
N GLU A 452 43.61 -7.56 -13.83
CA GLU A 452 43.94 -6.16 -14.09
C GLU A 452 43.28 -5.55 -15.32
N GLY A 453 43.20 -6.29 -16.44
CA GLY A 453 42.84 -5.75 -17.76
C GLY A 453 41.45 -5.12 -17.86
N GLU A 454 41.21 -4.34 -18.91
CA GLU A 454 40.03 -3.47 -19.00
C GLU A 454 38.69 -4.23 -19.05
N GLY A 455 37.64 -3.57 -18.56
CA GLY A 455 36.29 -4.13 -18.54
C GLY A 455 35.52 -3.89 -17.25
N VAL A 456 34.23 -4.23 -17.28
CA VAL A 456 33.33 -4.09 -16.12
C VAL A 456 33.58 -5.24 -15.15
N LYS A 457 34.37 -4.96 -14.11
CA LYS A 457 34.70 -5.90 -13.02
C LYS A 457 33.50 -6.21 -12.14
N TYR A 458 32.71 -5.18 -11.82
CA TYR A 458 31.48 -5.33 -11.04
C TYR A 458 30.35 -4.47 -11.58
N ASN A 459 29.13 -5.00 -11.55
CA ASN A 459 27.88 -4.29 -11.80
C ASN A 459 26.76 -5.05 -11.09
N GLY A 460 26.40 -4.65 -9.87
CA GLY A 460 25.61 -5.50 -8.98
C GLY A 460 25.09 -4.80 -7.72
N PRO A 461 24.43 -5.55 -6.83
CA PRO A 461 23.78 -5.02 -5.63
C PRO A 461 24.78 -4.42 -4.63
N ILE A 462 24.29 -3.44 -3.85
CA ILE A 462 25.03 -2.91 -2.70
C ILE A 462 24.70 -3.77 -1.48
N ASP A 463 25.57 -4.70 -1.10
CA ASP A 463 25.36 -5.57 0.07
C ASP A 463 25.81 -4.89 1.37
N ILE A 464 25.06 -3.89 1.79
CA ILE A 464 25.30 -3.15 3.04
C ILE A 464 24.04 -3.24 3.92
N ALA A 465 24.21 -3.82 5.12
CA ALA A 465 23.15 -3.91 6.12
C ALA A 465 22.79 -2.51 6.66
N LEU A 466 21.50 -2.26 6.85
CA LEU A 466 20.99 -0.98 7.34
C LEU A 466 21.23 -0.85 8.84
N LEU A 467 21.84 0.25 9.26
CA LEU A 467 22.31 0.51 10.63
C LEU A 467 21.18 0.63 11.66
N ASN A 468 19.97 0.97 11.22
CA ASN A 468 18.81 1.27 12.07
C ASN A 468 17.53 0.66 11.48
N THR A 469 16.70 0.06 12.34
CA THR A 469 15.29 -0.29 12.07
C THR A 469 14.30 0.83 12.42
N SER A 470 14.83 1.93 12.96
CA SER A 470 14.10 3.13 13.40
C SER A 470 14.35 4.34 12.50
N ASN A 471 13.54 5.39 12.69
CA ASN A 471 13.68 6.66 11.98
C ASN A 471 15.06 7.29 12.21
N ALA A 472 15.82 7.54 11.15
CA ALA A 472 17.17 8.09 11.21
C ALA A 472 17.59 8.74 9.88
N THR A 473 18.70 9.49 9.88
CA THR A 473 19.46 9.78 8.65
C THR A 473 20.89 9.31 8.86
N ASN A 474 21.36 8.44 7.97
CA ASN A 474 22.67 7.79 8.07
C ASN A 474 23.41 7.93 6.73
N THR A 475 24.75 8.09 6.77
CA THR A 475 25.58 8.08 5.57
C THR A 475 26.35 6.78 5.47
N TYR A 476 26.03 6.00 4.44
CA TYR A 476 26.66 4.74 4.09
C TYR A 476 27.77 5.01 3.06
N LYS A 477 28.79 4.15 3.00
CA LYS A 477 29.89 4.28 2.03
C LYS A 477 30.09 2.97 1.27
N VAL A 478 29.91 3.01 -0.05
CA VAL A 478 30.45 1.98 -0.94
C VAL A 478 31.91 2.31 -1.22
N ARG A 479 32.82 1.36 -1.00
CA ARG A 479 34.23 1.47 -1.37
C ARG A 479 34.53 0.55 -2.53
N THR A 480 35.35 1.02 -3.45
CA THR A 480 35.88 0.25 -4.58
C THR A 480 37.39 0.42 -4.61
N CYS A 481 38.12 -0.62 -5.00
CA CYS A 481 39.53 -0.52 -5.31
C CYS A 481 39.83 -1.22 -6.63
N TYR A 482 40.69 -0.60 -7.42
CA TYR A 482 41.41 -1.20 -8.53
C TYR A 482 42.91 -1.09 -8.26
N HIS A 483 43.66 -2.17 -8.48
CA HIS A 483 45.10 -2.22 -8.26
C HIS A 483 45.78 -3.06 -9.33
N ASN A 484 46.80 -2.50 -9.98
CA ASN A 484 47.64 -3.21 -10.94
C ASN A 484 49.13 -3.10 -10.57
N TYR A 485 49.93 -4.01 -11.11
CA TYR A 485 51.34 -4.17 -10.76
C TYR A 485 52.14 -4.74 -11.93
N ASP A 486 53.31 -4.18 -12.19
CA ASP A 486 54.40 -4.82 -12.92
C ASP A 486 55.71 -4.55 -12.19
N SER A 487 56.60 -5.56 -12.10
CA SER A 487 58.02 -5.37 -11.77
C SER A 487 58.32 -4.29 -10.70
N SER A 488 57.77 -4.44 -9.49
CA SER A 488 57.75 -3.47 -8.37
C SER A 488 56.82 -2.26 -8.48
N ASP A 489 56.65 -1.67 -9.67
CA ASP A 489 55.72 -0.55 -9.92
C ASP A 489 54.25 -0.96 -9.77
N ARG A 490 53.39 -0.02 -9.34
CA ARG A 490 51.96 -0.26 -9.12
C ARG A 490 51.11 1.01 -9.09
N ASN A 491 49.86 0.89 -9.52
CA ASN A 491 48.81 1.89 -9.29
C ASN A 491 47.78 1.32 -8.31
N THR A 492 47.33 2.12 -7.34
CA THR A 492 46.29 1.74 -6.38
C THR A 492 45.21 2.82 -6.32
N ASN A 493 44.09 2.56 -6.99
CA ASN A 493 43.01 3.52 -7.16
C ASN A 493 41.83 3.14 -6.26
N VAL A 494 41.53 3.97 -5.26
CA VAL A 494 40.47 3.71 -4.27
C VAL A 494 39.39 4.79 -4.39
N SER A 495 38.14 4.37 -4.58
CA SER A 495 37.01 5.31 -4.65
C SER A 495 35.99 5.02 -3.56
N VAL A 496 35.45 6.08 -2.95
CA VAL A 496 34.40 6.03 -1.93
C VAL A 496 33.18 6.78 -2.43
N MET A 497 32.02 6.12 -2.44
CA MET A 497 30.76 6.65 -2.94
C MET A 497 29.76 6.74 -1.79
N PRO A 498 29.56 7.92 -1.19
CA PRO A 498 28.69 8.09 -0.03
C PRO A 498 27.22 8.20 -0.43
N ILE A 499 26.35 7.49 0.28
CA ILE A 499 24.89 7.58 0.18
C ILE A 499 24.34 8.11 1.51
N THR A 500 23.76 9.31 1.50
CA THR A 500 22.93 9.78 2.62
C THR A 500 21.52 9.21 2.47
N VAL A 501 21.15 8.38 3.44
CA VAL A 501 19.92 7.61 3.48
C VAL A 501 19.01 8.15 4.56
N VAL A 502 17.81 8.58 4.16
CA VAL A 502 16.71 8.88 5.08
C VAL A 502 15.97 7.58 5.37
N GLN A 503 16.15 7.06 6.57
CA GLN A 503 15.52 5.83 7.05
C GLN A 503 14.21 6.19 7.75
N THR A 504 13.10 5.64 7.26
CA THR A 504 11.76 5.92 7.78
C THR A 504 11.07 4.61 8.12
N ASN A 505 10.66 4.40 9.37
CA ASN A 505 9.87 3.23 9.74
C ASN A 505 8.38 3.55 9.51
N LYS A 506 7.72 2.78 8.64
CA LYS A 506 6.28 2.93 8.35
C LYS A 506 5.36 1.90 9.02
N GLU A 507 5.88 1.05 9.90
CA GLU A 507 5.15 -0.08 10.52
C GLU A 507 3.86 0.38 11.22
N THR A 508 3.97 1.39 12.08
CA THR A 508 2.83 1.93 12.84
C THR A 508 1.83 2.67 11.94
N LEU A 509 2.29 3.26 10.83
CA LEU A 509 1.44 3.86 9.81
C LEU A 509 0.67 2.78 9.04
N ARG A 510 1.34 1.71 8.64
CA ARG A 510 0.73 0.54 7.98
C ARG A 510 -0.32 -0.09 8.89
N ALA A 511 0.00 -0.32 10.16
CA ALA A 511 -0.94 -0.82 11.16
C ALA A 511 -2.16 0.11 11.34
N ALA A 512 -1.97 1.43 11.40
CA ALA A 512 -3.06 2.40 11.52
C ALA A 512 -3.96 2.44 10.26
N VAL A 513 -3.39 2.41 9.06
CA VAL A 513 -4.15 2.35 7.80
C VAL A 513 -4.87 0.99 7.66
N ASN A 514 -4.27 -0.10 8.12
CA ASN A 514 -4.90 -1.43 8.14
C ASN A 514 -6.08 -1.47 9.12
N LYS A 515 -5.93 -0.92 10.33
CA LYS A 515 -7.04 -0.76 11.29
C LYS A 515 -8.16 0.10 10.73
N ALA A 516 -7.83 1.25 10.11
CA ALA A 516 -8.81 2.11 9.46
C ALA A 516 -9.54 1.41 8.30
N THR A 517 -8.81 0.61 7.52
CA THR A 517 -9.36 -0.22 6.45
C THR A 517 -10.34 -1.26 7.00
N SER A 518 -10.01 -1.94 8.10
CA SER A 518 -10.82 -3.07 8.59
C SER A 518 -12.19 -2.67 9.14
N VAL A 519 -12.32 -1.42 9.60
CA VAL A 519 -13.57 -0.88 10.18
C VAL A 519 -14.46 -0.10 9.20
N VAL A 520 -14.08 0.09 7.92
CA VAL A 520 -14.91 0.92 7.01
C VAL A 520 -16.32 0.37 6.76
N ALA A 521 -16.50 -0.96 6.85
CA ALA A 521 -17.82 -1.59 6.77
C ALA A 521 -18.67 -1.29 8.03
N LYS A 522 -18.04 -1.32 9.22
CA LYS A 522 -18.64 -1.00 10.53
C LYS A 522 -19.16 0.45 10.60
N TYR A 523 -18.56 1.36 9.83
CA TYR A 523 -19.00 2.77 9.75
C TYR A 523 -19.71 3.14 8.43
N GLY A 524 -19.89 2.18 7.52
CA GLY A 524 -20.65 2.37 6.28
C GLY A 524 -20.12 3.47 5.36
N LEU A 525 -18.81 3.49 5.06
CA LEU A 525 -18.22 4.49 4.16
C LEU A 525 -18.80 4.39 2.73
N LYS A 526 -19.40 5.47 2.23
CA LYS A 526 -19.92 5.59 0.85
C LYS A 526 -18.94 6.30 -0.09
N ALA A 527 -19.18 6.19 -1.41
CA ALA A 527 -18.31 6.71 -2.47
C ALA A 527 -18.21 8.25 -2.53
N ASP A 528 -19.23 8.95 -2.02
CA ASP A 528 -19.32 10.39 -1.79
C ASP A 528 -18.54 10.87 -0.55
N ASN A 529 -17.93 9.94 0.21
CA ASN A 529 -17.29 10.13 1.51
C ASN A 529 -18.25 10.34 2.70
N THR A 530 -19.56 10.22 2.52
CA THR A 530 -20.53 10.22 3.64
C THR A 530 -20.67 8.82 4.25
N SER A 531 -21.42 8.71 5.35
CA SER A 531 -21.69 7.44 6.04
C SER A 531 -23.13 6.98 5.83
N VAL A 532 -23.36 5.67 5.86
CA VAL A 532 -24.68 5.04 5.98
C VAL A 532 -25.30 5.24 7.38
N TYR A 533 -24.47 5.46 8.41
CA TYR A 533 -24.88 5.42 9.83
C TYR A 533 -24.69 6.75 10.59
N TYR A 534 -23.74 7.59 10.17
CA TYR A 534 -23.43 8.87 10.81
C TYR A 534 -23.87 10.05 9.94
N ASN A 535 -24.22 11.17 10.57
CA ASN A 535 -24.66 12.38 9.86
C ASN A 535 -23.51 12.94 9.00
N SER A 536 -23.82 13.43 7.79
CA SER A 536 -22.85 14.05 6.88
C SER A 536 -22.18 15.30 7.46
N SER A 537 -22.82 15.97 8.43
CA SER A 537 -22.24 17.09 9.18
C SER A 537 -21.31 16.67 10.34
N ASN A 538 -21.17 15.37 10.63
CA ASN A 538 -20.34 14.91 11.75
C ASN A 538 -18.84 15.20 11.50
N ALA A 539 -18.24 15.97 12.41
CA ALA A 539 -16.85 16.42 12.29
C ALA A 539 -15.84 15.27 12.52
N ASN A 540 -16.15 14.31 13.41
CA ASN A 540 -15.29 13.15 13.67
C ASN A 540 -15.25 12.20 12.47
N TRP A 541 -16.41 11.95 11.82
CA TRP A 541 -16.52 11.25 10.54
C TRP A 541 -15.67 11.91 9.46
N THR A 542 -15.87 13.20 9.24
CA THR A 542 -15.12 13.99 8.24
C THR A 542 -13.61 13.94 8.52
N LYS A 543 -13.20 14.04 9.80
CA LYS A 543 -11.80 13.92 10.23
C LYS A 543 -11.23 12.53 9.93
N PHE A 544 -11.95 11.45 10.23
CA PHE A 544 -11.54 10.08 9.94
C PHE A 544 -11.32 9.82 8.45
N VAL A 545 -12.29 10.14 7.58
CA VAL A 545 -12.16 9.82 6.15
C VAL A 545 -10.99 10.59 5.51
N ASN A 546 -10.79 11.85 5.91
CA ASN A 546 -9.64 12.64 5.47
C ASN A 546 -8.32 12.03 5.96
N LEU A 547 -8.21 11.67 7.24
CA LEU A 547 -6.98 11.07 7.80
C LEU A 547 -6.69 9.68 7.24
N TYR A 548 -7.71 8.86 7.00
CA TYR A 548 -7.56 7.53 6.37
C TYR A 548 -6.94 7.68 4.98
N LYS A 549 -7.45 8.62 4.17
CA LYS A 549 -6.90 8.92 2.83
C LYS A 549 -5.51 9.55 2.89
N VAL A 550 -5.24 10.46 3.81
CA VAL A 550 -3.90 11.08 3.99
C VAL A 550 -2.87 10.04 4.43
N ALA A 551 -3.17 9.24 5.47
CA ALA A 551 -2.29 8.19 5.97
C ALA A 551 -1.98 7.12 4.91
N GLY A 552 -2.98 6.72 4.11
CA GLY A 552 -2.77 5.80 2.99
C GLY A 552 -1.81 6.35 1.92
N LYS A 553 -1.89 7.65 1.60
CA LYS A 553 -0.97 8.32 0.66
C LYS A 553 0.45 8.42 1.23
N MET A 554 0.58 8.73 2.53
CA MET A 554 1.87 8.78 3.24
C MET A 554 2.53 7.40 3.33
N LEU A 555 1.74 6.33 3.45
CA LEU A 555 2.23 4.95 3.43
C LEU A 555 2.84 4.61 2.06
N ALA A 556 2.11 4.91 0.98
CA ALA A 556 2.56 4.68 -0.40
C ALA A 556 3.83 5.47 -0.77
N ASN A 557 3.91 6.76 -0.45
CA ASN A 557 4.98 7.67 -0.92
C ASN A 557 6.41 7.13 -0.65
N LEU A 558 7.18 6.84 -1.71
CA LEU A 558 8.54 6.28 -1.62
C LEU A 558 9.54 7.22 -0.91
N GLU A 559 9.45 8.52 -1.15
CA GLU A 559 10.47 9.49 -0.71
C GLU A 559 10.19 10.11 0.67
N LEU A 560 9.04 9.82 1.28
CA LEU A 560 8.57 10.52 2.47
C LEU A 560 9.42 10.22 3.72
N ALA A 561 10.04 11.26 4.27
CA ALA A 561 10.72 11.21 5.57
C ALA A 561 9.72 11.25 6.74
N SER A 562 10.07 10.61 7.85
CA SER A 562 9.28 10.57 9.10
C SER A 562 8.81 11.94 9.61
N THR A 563 9.62 12.98 9.43
CA THR A 563 9.39 14.36 9.88
C THR A 563 8.75 15.27 8.83
N THR A 564 8.60 14.83 7.57
CA THR A 564 7.99 15.63 6.51
C THR A 564 6.47 15.66 6.66
N SER A 565 5.89 16.85 6.77
CA SER A 565 4.45 17.03 6.87
C SER A 565 3.75 16.89 5.52
N VAL A 566 2.72 16.04 5.46
CA VAL A 566 1.77 15.92 4.33
C VAL A 566 0.40 16.37 4.82
N SER A 567 -0.20 17.36 4.17
CA SER A 567 -1.47 17.98 4.59
C SER A 567 -1.51 18.40 6.07
N GLY A 568 -0.37 18.84 6.61
CA GLY A 568 -0.20 19.23 8.02
C GLY A 568 0.26 18.11 8.97
N TYR A 569 0.32 16.85 8.53
CA TYR A 569 0.65 15.71 9.38
C TYR A 569 2.01 15.08 9.06
N THR A 570 2.83 14.89 10.09
CA THR A 570 3.98 13.97 10.08
C THR A 570 3.51 12.52 10.25
N LEU A 571 4.39 11.52 10.05
CA LEU A 571 4.01 10.10 10.20
C LEU A 571 3.40 9.79 11.58
N SER A 572 4.03 10.28 12.66
CA SER A 572 3.55 10.05 14.03
C SER A 572 2.22 10.76 14.32
N THR A 573 2.03 11.98 13.83
CA THR A 573 0.79 12.74 14.05
C THR A 573 -0.37 12.27 13.18
N ALA A 574 -0.10 11.70 12.00
CA ALA A 574 -1.09 10.99 11.19
C ALA A 574 -1.57 9.71 11.91
N VAL A 575 -0.64 8.91 12.45
CA VAL A 575 -0.95 7.68 13.21
C VAL A 575 -1.80 7.98 14.46
N SER A 576 -1.41 8.98 15.25
CA SER A 576 -2.17 9.32 16.47
C SER A 576 -3.55 9.88 16.13
N ASN A 577 -3.64 10.87 15.23
CA ASN A 577 -4.93 11.46 14.86
C ASN A 577 -5.87 10.46 14.20
N LEU A 578 -5.39 9.53 13.36
CA LEU A 578 -6.23 8.50 12.74
C LEU A 578 -6.79 7.53 13.79
N ASN A 579 -5.96 7.08 14.74
CA ASN A 579 -6.43 6.22 15.82
C ASN A 579 -7.41 6.94 16.76
N SER A 580 -7.18 8.22 17.07
CA SER A 580 -8.13 9.04 17.84
C SER A 580 -9.43 9.30 17.08
N ALA A 581 -9.40 9.49 15.76
CA ALA A 581 -10.60 9.67 14.95
C ALA A 581 -11.45 8.39 14.86
N ILE A 582 -10.80 7.21 14.77
CA ILE A 582 -11.47 5.91 14.90
C ILE A 582 -12.15 5.81 16.28
N ALA A 583 -11.40 6.02 17.37
CA ALA A 583 -11.94 5.91 18.73
C ALA A 583 -13.10 6.90 18.99
N ALA A 584 -13.01 8.12 18.46
CA ALA A 584 -14.10 9.09 18.53
C ALA A 584 -15.37 8.57 17.86
N ILE A 585 -15.28 8.03 16.64
CA ILE A 585 -16.42 7.46 15.90
C ILE A 585 -17.02 6.24 16.63
N GLU A 586 -16.20 5.45 17.33
CA GLU A 586 -16.68 4.33 18.14
C GLU A 586 -17.41 4.78 19.42
N SER A 587 -17.17 6.00 19.90
CA SER A 587 -17.93 6.64 20.99
C SER A 587 -19.11 7.52 20.52
N GLU A 588 -19.21 7.81 19.23
CA GLU A 588 -20.24 8.68 18.65
C GLU A 588 -21.56 7.94 18.46
N ALA A 589 -22.66 8.63 18.76
CA ALA A 589 -24.00 8.12 18.48
C ALA A 589 -24.22 8.06 16.95
N LYS A 590 -24.48 6.86 16.44
CA LYS A 590 -25.06 6.69 15.11
C LYS A 590 -26.45 7.34 15.07
N ILE A 591 -26.93 7.66 13.86
CA ILE A 591 -28.31 8.09 13.66
C ILE A 591 -29.26 6.96 14.11
N THR A 592 -30.30 7.32 14.85
CA THR A 592 -31.34 6.41 15.36
C THR A 592 -32.64 6.52 14.58
N SER A 593 -33.48 5.51 14.71
CA SER A 593 -34.86 5.47 14.23
C SER A 593 -35.69 4.53 15.11
N THR A 594 -36.98 4.40 14.84
CA THR A 594 -37.93 3.59 15.65
C THR A 594 -38.48 2.45 14.82
N ALA A 595 -38.34 1.23 15.31
CA ALA A 595 -39.05 0.06 14.83
C ALA A 595 -40.37 -0.05 15.57
N THR A 596 -41.46 -0.33 14.83
CA THR A 596 -42.82 -0.43 15.39
C THR A 596 -43.47 -1.74 14.96
N ALA A 597 -44.09 -2.45 15.89
CA ALA A 597 -44.86 -3.65 15.63
C ALA A 597 -46.29 -3.48 16.14
N ARG A 598 -47.26 -3.87 15.30
CA ARG A 598 -48.70 -3.86 15.60
C ARG A 598 -49.25 -5.27 15.51
N PHE A 599 -50.11 -5.65 16.45
CA PHE A 599 -50.83 -6.92 16.43
C PHE A 599 -52.27 -6.69 15.98
N LEU A 600 -52.80 -7.59 15.15
CA LEU A 600 -54.15 -7.50 14.59
C LEU A 600 -54.91 -8.81 14.85
N ALA A 601 -56.11 -8.72 15.42
CA ALA A 601 -56.99 -9.87 15.62
C ALA A 601 -57.79 -10.14 14.33
N LEU A 602 -57.67 -11.36 13.80
CA LEU A 602 -58.31 -11.78 12.56
C LEU A 602 -59.21 -12.99 12.79
N SER A 603 -60.45 -12.93 12.29
CA SER A 603 -61.35 -14.10 12.22
C SER A 603 -61.27 -14.76 10.85
N LYS A 604 -61.22 -16.09 10.83
CA LYS A 604 -61.18 -16.89 9.60
C LYS A 604 -62.61 -17.12 9.08
N THR A 605 -62.89 -16.62 7.89
CA THR A 605 -64.17 -16.82 7.19
C THR A 605 -64.02 -17.76 6.00
N ALA A 606 -65.14 -18.12 5.35
CA ALA A 606 -65.11 -18.89 4.10
C ALA A 606 -64.37 -18.15 2.96
N ASN A 607 -64.30 -16.82 3.02
CA ASN A 607 -63.72 -15.94 2.00
C ASN A 607 -62.46 -15.23 2.56
N GLY A 608 -61.60 -15.96 3.27
CA GLY A 608 -60.36 -15.43 3.83
C GLY A 608 -60.48 -14.85 5.26
N TYR A 609 -59.44 -14.16 5.71
CA TYR A 609 -59.33 -13.56 7.03
C TYR A 609 -59.95 -12.16 7.07
N LYS A 610 -60.78 -11.86 8.06
CA LYS A 610 -61.33 -10.51 8.28
C LYS A 610 -60.86 -9.95 9.61
N LEU A 611 -60.59 -8.64 9.64
CA LEU A 611 -60.45 -7.93 10.91
C LEU A 611 -61.73 -8.13 11.73
N ILE A 612 -61.59 -8.53 12.99
CA ILE A 612 -62.73 -8.61 13.89
C ILE A 612 -63.17 -7.17 14.20
N ASN A 613 -64.47 -6.91 14.34
CA ASN A 613 -65.00 -5.65 14.86
C ASN A 613 -65.28 -5.84 16.36
N VAL A 614 -64.73 -4.98 17.23
CA VAL A 614 -64.43 -5.39 18.61
C VAL A 614 -64.62 -4.29 19.66
N GLN A 615 -65.66 -4.46 20.47
CA GLN A 615 -65.73 -3.85 21.80
C GLN A 615 -64.67 -4.46 22.75
N ASP A 616 -64.17 -5.66 22.44
CA ASP A 616 -63.08 -6.36 23.17
C ASP A 616 -61.66 -5.90 22.79
N VAL A 617 -61.51 -4.95 21.85
CA VAL A 617 -60.23 -4.26 21.53
C VAL A 617 -60.30 -2.79 21.92
N GLU A 618 -61.48 -2.15 21.92
CA GLU A 618 -61.63 -0.83 22.54
C GLU A 618 -61.46 -0.92 24.08
N SER A 619 -61.94 -1.99 24.71
CA SER A 619 -61.65 -2.30 26.13
C SER A 619 -60.24 -2.87 26.36
N ASN A 620 -59.57 -3.36 25.31
CA ASN A 620 -58.17 -3.80 25.31
C ASN A 620 -57.25 -2.80 24.55
N SER A 621 -57.58 -1.51 24.65
CA SER A 621 -56.86 -0.37 24.06
C SER A 621 -55.45 -0.13 24.66
N SER A 622 -55.02 -1.05 25.53
CA SER A 622 -53.70 -1.17 26.15
C SER A 622 -52.72 -2.07 25.38
N VAL A 623 -53.15 -2.80 24.33
CA VAL A 623 -52.22 -3.47 23.39
C VAL A 623 -51.62 -2.43 22.44
N ALA A 624 -50.81 -1.52 23.01
CA ALA A 624 -50.17 -0.44 22.28
C ALA A 624 -49.19 -0.97 21.21
N ASP A 625 -49.01 -0.19 20.15
CA ASP A 625 -47.94 -0.41 19.17
C ASP A 625 -46.59 -0.52 19.89
N VAL A 626 -45.93 -1.67 19.75
CA VAL A 626 -44.62 -1.89 20.39
C VAL A 626 -43.59 -1.10 19.60
N ALA A 627 -43.14 0.01 20.16
CA ALA A 627 -42.11 0.88 19.59
C ALA A 627 -40.76 0.64 20.29
N LYS A 628 -39.69 0.49 19.51
CA LYS A 628 -38.32 0.35 20.03
C LYS A 628 -37.34 1.18 19.20
N SER A 629 -36.61 2.05 19.89
CA SER A 629 -35.52 2.82 19.27
C SER A 629 -34.35 1.89 18.94
N PHE A 630 -33.72 2.12 17.79
CA PHE A 630 -32.54 1.42 17.30
C PHE A 630 -31.58 2.39 16.62
N ALA A 631 -30.30 2.03 16.55
CA ALA A 631 -29.28 2.73 15.78
C ALA A 631 -29.04 2.05 14.42
N TYR A 632 -28.83 2.80 13.34
CA TYR A 632 -28.67 2.19 12.01
C TYR A 632 -27.47 1.21 11.93
N GLY A 633 -27.64 0.09 11.24
CA GLY A 633 -26.68 -1.02 11.29
C GLY A 633 -26.64 -1.76 12.65
N GLN A 634 -27.80 -1.83 13.33
CA GLN A 634 -28.13 -2.84 14.34
C GLN A 634 -29.18 -3.79 13.76
N ASN A 635 -29.13 -5.05 14.17
CA ASN A 635 -30.12 -6.07 13.86
C ASN A 635 -31.41 -5.71 14.61
N ILE A 636 -32.53 -5.75 13.90
CA ILE A 636 -33.86 -5.73 14.52
C ILE A 636 -34.51 -7.07 14.23
N LYS A 637 -34.99 -7.74 15.27
CA LYS A 637 -35.76 -8.97 15.14
C LYS A 637 -37.13 -8.76 15.75
N PHE A 638 -38.14 -8.86 14.89
CA PHE A 638 -39.54 -8.92 15.24
C PHE A 638 -39.89 -10.39 15.53
N SER A 639 -40.48 -10.68 16.68
CA SER A 639 -40.96 -12.02 17.05
C SER A 639 -42.42 -11.93 17.48
N ALA A 640 -43.27 -12.80 16.93
CA ALA A 640 -44.69 -12.83 17.24
C ALA A 640 -44.94 -13.39 18.66
N PRO A 641 -45.50 -12.61 19.61
CA PRO A 641 -45.87 -13.12 20.92
C PRO A 641 -47.01 -14.15 20.83
N SER A 642 -47.05 -15.06 21.79
CA SER A 642 -48.20 -15.96 21.96
C SER A 642 -49.30 -15.25 22.76
N PHE A 643 -50.48 -15.07 22.17
CA PHE A 643 -51.66 -14.52 22.83
C PHE A 643 -52.61 -15.66 23.22
N ALA A 644 -53.05 -15.70 24.49
CA ALA A 644 -53.98 -16.73 24.94
C ALA A 644 -55.32 -16.64 24.18
N GLY A 645 -55.78 -17.77 23.63
CA GLY A 645 -57.01 -17.84 22.82
C GLY A 645 -56.86 -17.48 21.33
N TYR A 646 -55.64 -17.15 20.85
CA TYR A 646 -55.40 -16.78 19.45
C TYR A 646 -54.28 -17.62 18.82
N ASP A 647 -54.55 -18.18 17.64
CA ASP A 647 -53.53 -18.80 16.80
C ASP A 647 -52.76 -17.74 15.99
N TYR A 648 -51.47 -17.97 15.80
CA TYR A 648 -50.66 -17.17 14.88
C TYR A 648 -50.92 -17.59 13.43
N VAL A 649 -51.35 -16.63 12.59
CA VAL A 649 -51.73 -16.88 11.19
C VAL A 649 -50.77 -16.32 10.14
N GLY A 650 -49.86 -15.42 10.51
CA GLY A 650 -48.89 -14.80 9.61
C GLY A 650 -48.52 -13.36 9.97
N ALA A 651 -47.63 -12.75 9.18
CA ALA A 651 -47.13 -11.39 9.38
C ALA A 651 -46.91 -10.64 8.06
N SER A 652 -46.77 -9.32 8.16
CA SER A 652 -46.61 -8.38 7.04
C SER A 652 -45.53 -7.35 7.33
N ALA A 653 -44.81 -6.91 6.29
CA ALA A 653 -43.90 -5.77 6.35
C ALA A 653 -44.52 -4.53 5.68
N GLY A 654 -44.26 -3.33 6.22
CA GLY A 654 -44.51 -2.06 5.52
C GLY A 654 -45.96 -1.57 5.48
N LEU A 655 -46.91 -2.20 6.19
CA LEU A 655 -48.28 -1.70 6.29
C LEU A 655 -48.32 -0.30 6.92
N LYS A 656 -48.97 0.65 6.23
CA LYS A 656 -49.51 1.86 6.86
C LYS A 656 -50.77 1.51 7.66
N ALA A 657 -51.34 2.50 8.33
CA ALA A 657 -52.53 2.32 9.17
C ALA A 657 -53.63 1.53 8.44
N VAL A 658 -54.18 0.53 9.14
CA VAL A 658 -55.41 -0.14 8.72
C VAL A 658 -56.55 0.81 9.07
N ASP A 659 -57.04 1.53 8.07
CA ASP A 659 -58.21 2.39 8.20
C ASP A 659 -59.48 1.54 8.43
N THR A 660 -60.56 2.15 8.92
CA THR A 660 -61.68 1.49 9.62
C THR A 660 -62.64 0.65 8.74
N GLU A 661 -62.20 0.14 7.58
CA GLU A 661 -63.00 -0.71 6.71
C GLU A 661 -63.18 -2.14 7.26
N THR A 662 -64.16 -2.25 8.14
CA THR A 662 -64.66 -3.49 8.76
C THR A 662 -65.42 -4.35 7.74
N GLY A 663 -64.69 -4.95 6.80
CA GLY A 663 -65.29 -5.87 5.82
C GLY A 663 -64.35 -6.54 4.82
N ALA A 664 -63.15 -5.99 4.58
CA ALA A 664 -62.19 -6.52 3.61
C ALA A 664 -61.62 -7.92 3.99
N ASP A 665 -61.06 -8.63 3.01
CA ASP A 665 -60.21 -9.81 3.24
C ASP A 665 -58.74 -9.38 3.38
N TYR A 666 -58.14 -9.74 4.51
CA TYR A 666 -56.77 -9.41 4.92
C TYR A 666 -55.78 -10.51 4.56
N SER A 667 -56.22 -11.63 3.95
CA SER A 667 -55.34 -12.73 3.51
C SER A 667 -54.25 -12.25 2.55
N SER A 668 -54.53 -11.22 1.74
CA SER A 668 -53.59 -10.58 0.81
C SER A 668 -52.49 -9.76 1.48
N LEU A 669 -52.63 -9.43 2.77
CA LEU A 669 -51.61 -8.68 3.53
C LEU A 669 -50.59 -9.60 4.22
N ILE A 670 -50.87 -10.90 4.35
CA ILE A 670 -49.96 -11.86 4.97
C ILE A 670 -48.83 -12.17 3.98
N THR A 671 -47.66 -11.56 4.18
CA THR A 671 -46.49 -11.75 3.30
C THR A 671 -45.59 -12.92 3.74
N THR A 672 -45.70 -13.38 4.99
CA THR A 672 -45.05 -14.61 5.46
C THR A 672 -45.85 -15.31 6.57
N ALA A 673 -45.63 -16.62 6.71
CA ALA A 673 -46.04 -17.44 7.85
C ALA A 673 -44.93 -17.60 8.91
N ASP A 674 -43.78 -16.95 8.75
CA ASP A 674 -42.67 -16.99 9.71
C ASP A 674 -43.04 -16.21 10.99
N LYS A 675 -42.97 -16.88 12.15
CA LYS A 675 -43.18 -16.24 13.47
C LYS A 675 -42.14 -15.20 13.84
N GLU A 676 -41.02 -15.14 13.11
CA GLU A 676 -39.91 -14.23 13.39
C GLU A 676 -39.38 -13.61 12.09
N ILE A 677 -39.22 -12.28 12.08
CA ILE A 677 -38.72 -11.51 10.93
C ILE A 677 -37.52 -10.70 11.40
N SER A 678 -36.34 -10.96 10.82
CA SER A 678 -35.13 -10.18 11.05
C SER A 678 -34.94 -9.14 9.95
N VAL A 679 -34.70 -7.89 10.32
CA VAL A 679 -34.48 -6.76 9.41
C VAL A 679 -33.29 -5.95 9.88
N ASN A 680 -32.40 -5.60 8.95
CA ASN A 680 -31.39 -4.57 9.16
C ASN A 680 -31.80 -3.32 8.40
N PHE A 681 -31.82 -2.18 9.08
CA PHE A 681 -32.13 -0.90 8.48
C PHE A 681 -30.87 -0.05 8.27
N ALA A 682 -30.91 0.74 7.20
CA ALA A 682 -29.94 1.77 6.86
C ALA A 682 -30.65 3.13 6.74
N ASN A 683 -29.91 4.23 6.86
CA ASN A 683 -30.49 5.56 6.77
C ASN A 683 -30.99 5.86 5.34
N SER A 684 -32.32 5.98 5.19
CA SER A 684 -33.01 6.30 3.94
C SER A 684 -32.83 7.75 3.49
N THR A 685 -32.44 8.67 4.39
CA THR A 685 -32.23 10.11 4.09
C THR A 685 -30.88 10.41 3.41
N SER A 686 -30.42 9.53 2.51
CA SER A 686 -29.17 9.76 1.74
C SER A 686 -29.19 9.22 0.31
N GLN A 687 -30.35 9.32 -0.35
CA GLN A 687 -30.47 9.50 -1.80
C GLN A 687 -30.78 10.98 -2.09
#